data_AF-A0A963QYH0-F1
#
_entry.id   AF-A0A963QYH0-F1
#
_cell.length_a   1.000
_cell.length_b   1.000
_cell.length_c   1.000
_cell.angle_alpha   90.00
_cell.angle_beta   90.00
_cell.angle_gamma   90.00
#
_symmetry.space_group_name_H-M   'P 1'
#
loop_
_entity.id
_entity.type
_entity.pdbx_description
1 polymer ?
#
loop_
_entity_poly.entity_id
_entity_poly.type
_entity_poly.pdbx_seq_one_letter_code
_entity_poly.pdbx_strand_id
1 'polypeptide(L)'
;MTDEEARGAQNGVSHAAAAGRTITGTNGSDKLTGTAGDDVIDGRGGYDQITGGGGADRMTGGFSKDAFRGTVADFDGDTITDFAGDRIVVLGADLGAANLSTSIDGSGTTLRIDADRDGTTDASIRLEGLSGGSFKADAKGGYTIVTHDADGATSPPSPPPPSPPPASGGGGRTITGTSGSDKLIGTAGDDVIDGRGGYDQITGGGGADRMTGGASKDAFRGTVADFDGDTITDFANDRIVVLGQDLSSANLSTISDAGGTTLRIDANRDGTADASIRLEGLSGGSFKADAKGGYTILTHDADGSTSPPPSPPPPSPPPPTGGGGTGRTITGTDAGEKLVGTAGDDVIDGRGGYDQITGGGGADRMTGGASTDAFRGTIAEFDGDTITDFAGDRIVVLGQDLASGNLSTRSDAGGTTLRIDADRDGTADASIRLEGLFGGSFKAEAKGGYTIVTHDATGGGGGGGDTPDLMIIGDSFTITSRQFPQKLDAALDRDGYDVDVIAFSKSGDTAGQARARLEGYFADADNEMPEAAIVMLGINDALQQKSFAETKADLAGIVDLFQANDVDVLLARPDSFFPLRSNSSDKGFADADDQRAFARIFDQLAASEKIPLEPAFTDGLAEPDTDPALLEGDGFHPNPRGSAVMVENVLPEVESLLDGLSAPSGMSVATALVDDGIF
;
A
#
# COMPACT_ATOMS: atom_id res chain seq x y z
N MET A 1 -19.05 -44.12 45.83
CA MET A 1 -18.67 -44.89 44.63
C MET A 1 -19.94 -45.16 43.86
N THR A 2 -20.36 -44.15 43.12
CA THR A 2 -21.52 -44.16 42.23
C THR A 2 -20.97 -44.28 40.81
N ASP A 3 -21.77 -44.86 39.92
CA ASP A 3 -21.47 -45.29 38.54
C ASP A 3 -21.04 -44.19 37.54
N GLU A 4 -20.44 -43.10 38.02
CA GLU A 4 -19.96 -41.96 37.22
C GLU A 4 -18.48 -42.11 36.81
N GLU A 5 -17.70 -42.94 37.52
CA GLU A 5 -16.28 -43.17 37.22
C GLU A 5 -16.02 -44.27 36.18
N ALA A 6 -17.06 -44.99 35.72
CA ALA A 6 -16.91 -46.12 34.78
C ALA A 6 -17.26 -45.78 33.30
N ARG A 7 -17.68 -44.54 33.00
CA ARG A 7 -17.91 -44.08 31.61
C ARG A 7 -16.79 -43.23 31.01
N GLY A 8 -15.72 -42.95 31.78
CA GLY A 8 -14.60 -42.11 31.33
C GLY A 8 -13.54 -42.78 30.46
N ALA A 9 -13.69 -44.05 30.07
CA ALA A 9 -12.56 -44.83 29.51
C ALA A 9 -12.64 -45.22 28.02
N GLN A 10 -13.68 -44.84 27.25
CA GLN A 10 -13.73 -45.17 25.81
C GLN A 10 -14.48 -44.13 24.95
N ASN A 11 -13.94 -42.91 24.88
CA ASN A 11 -14.05 -42.07 23.68
C ASN A 11 -12.69 -41.39 23.44
N GLY A 12 -11.67 -42.23 23.25
CA GLY A 12 -10.40 -41.82 22.68
C GLY A 12 -10.61 -41.43 21.22
N VAL A 13 -10.97 -40.18 20.98
CA VAL A 13 -10.47 -39.48 19.81
C VAL A 13 -9.14 -38.91 20.30
N SER A 14 -8.05 -39.60 19.99
CA SER A 14 -6.75 -38.94 19.97
C SER A 14 -6.89 -37.77 19.00
N HIS A 15 -7.14 -36.57 19.52
CA HIS A 15 -6.70 -35.38 18.80
C HIS A 15 -5.20 -35.55 18.77
N ALA A 16 -4.67 -35.97 17.62
CA ALA A 16 -3.28 -35.72 17.33
C ALA A 16 -3.02 -34.28 17.75
N ALA A 17 -2.00 -34.02 18.57
CA ALA A 17 -1.56 -32.66 18.86
C ALA A 17 -1.59 -31.92 17.53
N ALA A 18 -2.36 -30.82 17.46
CA ALA A 18 -2.48 -30.08 16.22
C ALA A 18 -1.05 -29.80 15.75
N ALA A 19 -0.73 -30.21 14.53
CA ALA A 19 0.62 -30.02 14.04
C ALA A 19 0.82 -28.52 13.84
N GLY A 20 1.82 -27.96 14.51
CA GLY A 20 2.24 -26.59 14.29
C GLY A 20 2.53 -26.31 12.83
N ARG A 21 2.31 -25.06 12.43
CA ARG A 21 2.42 -24.56 11.06
C ARG A 21 3.44 -23.44 11.01
N THR A 22 4.00 -23.27 9.82
CA THR A 22 4.65 -22.02 9.45
C THR A 22 3.64 -21.17 8.72
N ILE A 23 3.33 -20.01 9.27
CA ILE A 23 2.38 -19.05 8.73
C ILE A 23 3.15 -17.78 8.43
N THR A 24 2.96 -17.26 7.22
CA THR A 24 3.67 -16.07 6.78
C THR A 24 2.67 -15.12 6.16
N GLY A 25 2.63 -13.89 6.68
CA GLY A 25 1.82 -12.79 6.19
C GLY A 25 2.30 -12.24 4.84
N THR A 26 1.67 -11.15 4.44
CA THR A 26 1.99 -10.28 3.31
C THR A 26 2.88 -9.14 3.80
N ASN A 27 2.95 -7.99 3.12
CA ASN A 27 3.59 -6.79 3.69
C ASN A 27 2.56 -5.67 3.95
N GLY A 28 1.27 -6.01 3.91
CA GLY A 28 0.18 -5.15 4.37
C GLY A 28 -0.42 -5.72 5.65
N SER A 29 -1.28 -4.95 6.33
CA SER A 29 -1.88 -5.36 7.60
C SER A 29 -2.67 -6.67 7.47
N ASP A 30 -2.20 -7.72 8.14
CA ASP A 30 -2.77 -9.05 8.09
C ASP A 30 -3.51 -9.43 9.37
N LYS A 31 -4.44 -10.37 9.24
CA LYS A 31 -5.03 -11.09 10.38
C LYS A 31 -4.58 -12.53 10.34
N LEU A 32 -3.54 -12.84 11.12
CA LEU A 32 -2.91 -14.16 11.14
C LEU A 32 -3.42 -14.96 12.34
N THR A 33 -3.77 -16.22 12.11
CA THR A 33 -4.24 -17.12 13.17
C THR A 33 -3.59 -18.49 13.00
N GLY A 34 -2.83 -18.90 14.03
CA GLY A 34 -2.25 -20.21 14.17
C GLY A 34 -3.26 -21.27 14.58
N THR A 35 -2.73 -22.36 15.10
CA THR A 35 -3.44 -23.59 15.41
C THR A 35 -3.46 -23.83 16.92
N ALA A 36 -3.48 -25.09 17.35
CA ALA A 36 -3.46 -25.45 18.76
C ALA A 36 -2.17 -26.22 19.13
N GLY A 37 -1.14 -26.10 18.31
CA GLY A 37 0.19 -26.61 18.61
C GLY A 37 1.26 -25.72 18.00
N ASP A 38 2.49 -25.84 18.51
CA ASP A 38 3.61 -24.91 18.34
C ASP A 38 3.84 -24.38 16.90
N ASP A 39 3.26 -23.20 16.62
CA ASP A 39 3.32 -22.51 15.35
C ASP A 39 4.53 -21.56 15.25
N VAL A 40 4.96 -21.29 14.01
CA VAL A 40 5.91 -20.21 13.68
C VAL A 40 5.16 -19.22 12.79
N ILE A 41 4.94 -18.02 13.29
CA ILE A 41 4.15 -16.99 12.61
C ILE A 41 5.03 -15.77 12.35
N ASP A 42 5.06 -15.31 11.10
CA ASP A 42 5.81 -14.13 10.65
C ASP A 42 4.86 -13.19 9.92
N GLY A 43 4.54 -12.05 10.55
CA GLY A 43 3.67 -11.00 9.99
C GLY A 43 4.30 -10.23 8.84
N ARG A 44 5.64 -10.14 8.84
CA ARG A 44 6.50 -9.35 7.94
C ARG A 44 6.33 -7.84 8.03
N GLY A 45 5.22 -7.24 7.62
CA GLY A 45 5.07 -5.79 7.67
C GLY A 45 3.62 -5.37 7.47
N GLY A 46 3.27 -4.20 8.00
CA GLY A 46 1.88 -3.77 8.14
C GLY A 46 1.49 -3.75 9.62
N TYR A 47 0.25 -3.35 9.95
CA TYR A 47 -0.22 -3.41 11.34
C TYR A 47 -0.94 -4.74 11.58
N ASP A 48 -0.19 -5.76 11.94
CA ASP A 48 -0.69 -7.12 11.98
C ASP A 48 -1.46 -7.43 13.25
N GLN A 49 -2.49 -8.28 13.11
CA GLN A 49 -3.20 -8.92 14.21
C GLN A 49 -2.84 -10.40 14.23
N ILE A 50 -1.93 -10.77 15.13
CA ILE A 50 -1.37 -12.11 15.19
C ILE A 50 -1.92 -12.87 16.40
N THR A 51 -2.55 -14.02 16.14
CA THR A 51 -2.99 -14.97 17.18
C THR A 51 -2.26 -16.29 16.98
N GLY A 52 -1.42 -16.69 17.93
CA GLY A 52 -0.77 -18.01 17.93
C GLY A 52 -1.78 -19.14 18.08
N GLY A 53 -2.65 -19.01 19.08
CA GLY A 53 -3.64 -20.03 19.42
C GLY A 53 -3.17 -20.77 20.65
N GLY A 54 -3.30 -22.09 20.69
CA GLY A 54 -2.71 -22.87 21.79
C GLY A 54 -1.38 -23.48 21.35
N GLY A 55 -0.50 -23.80 22.29
CA GLY A 55 0.84 -24.30 21.97
C GLY A 55 1.90 -23.32 22.46
N ALA A 56 3.17 -23.65 22.24
CA ALA A 56 4.27 -22.71 22.47
C ALA A 56 4.68 -22.10 21.13
N ASP A 57 4.07 -20.97 20.79
CA ASP A 57 4.20 -20.36 19.48
C ASP A 57 5.39 -19.40 19.41
N ARG A 58 6.02 -19.30 18.24
CA ARG A 58 7.05 -18.29 17.97
C ARG A 58 6.52 -17.30 16.95
N MET A 59 6.28 -16.07 17.38
CA MET A 59 5.64 -15.02 16.59
C MET A 59 6.57 -13.84 16.36
N THR A 60 6.59 -13.35 15.12
CA THR A 60 7.29 -12.14 14.67
C THR A 60 6.24 -11.19 14.08
N GLY A 61 6.18 -9.96 14.57
CA GLY A 61 5.27 -8.92 14.09
C GLY A 61 5.74 -8.41 12.74
N GLY A 62 6.99 -7.97 12.69
CA GLY A 62 7.62 -7.40 11.51
C GLY A 62 7.76 -5.89 11.62
N PHE A 63 7.56 -5.19 10.49
CA PHE A 63 7.61 -3.73 10.46
C PHE A 63 6.25 -3.11 10.83
N SER A 64 6.30 -1.99 11.57
CA SER A 64 5.16 -1.25 12.15
C SER A 64 4.80 -1.74 13.56
N LYS A 65 3.61 -1.39 14.07
CA LYS A 65 3.20 -1.69 15.46
C LYS A 65 2.15 -2.78 15.49
N ASP A 66 2.55 -3.99 15.84
CA ASP A 66 1.70 -5.15 15.73
C ASP A 66 0.93 -5.45 17.01
N ALA A 67 -0.16 -6.20 16.86
CA ALA A 67 -1.00 -6.65 17.94
C ALA A 67 -0.95 -8.18 18.04
N PHE A 68 -0.28 -8.69 19.06
CA PHE A 68 -0.33 -10.10 19.42
C PHE A 68 -1.55 -10.33 20.31
N ARG A 69 -2.48 -11.22 19.92
CA ARG A 69 -3.81 -11.34 20.53
C ARG A 69 -4.11 -12.79 20.92
N GLY A 70 -4.59 -13.00 22.15
CA GLY A 70 -4.95 -14.32 22.67
C GLY A 70 -5.56 -14.22 24.07
N THR A 71 -6.15 -15.31 24.56
CA THR A 71 -6.50 -15.43 25.99
C THR A 71 -5.25 -15.63 26.85
N VAL A 72 -5.38 -15.58 28.17
CA VAL A 72 -4.25 -15.89 29.08
C VAL A 72 -3.65 -17.27 28.77
N ALA A 73 -4.51 -18.28 28.52
CA ALA A 73 -4.05 -19.63 28.22
C ALA A 73 -3.38 -19.77 26.84
N ASP A 74 -3.80 -18.97 25.86
CA ASP A 74 -3.21 -18.98 24.51
C ASP A 74 -1.75 -18.50 24.53
N PHE A 75 -1.43 -17.57 25.42
CA PHE A 75 -0.09 -16.98 25.52
C PHE A 75 0.92 -17.81 26.33
N ASP A 76 0.51 -18.90 27.00
CA ASP A 76 1.44 -19.60 27.90
C ASP A 76 2.49 -20.40 27.15
N GLY A 77 3.75 -19.97 27.25
CA GLY A 77 4.89 -20.59 26.59
C GLY A 77 5.30 -19.89 25.29
N ASP A 78 4.55 -18.89 24.85
CA ASP A 78 4.80 -18.17 23.60
C ASP A 78 6.07 -17.33 23.64
N THR A 79 6.62 -17.10 22.45
CA THR A 79 7.76 -16.24 22.20
C THR A 79 7.43 -15.20 21.13
N ILE A 80 7.49 -13.91 21.50
CA ILE A 80 7.46 -12.78 20.56
C ILE A 80 8.88 -12.29 20.33
N THR A 81 9.28 -12.18 19.07
CA THR A 81 10.68 -12.02 18.71
C THR A 81 11.15 -10.57 18.58
N ASP A 82 10.23 -9.64 18.40
CA ASP A 82 10.48 -8.27 17.93
C ASP A 82 9.52 -7.24 18.55
N PHE A 83 9.08 -7.48 19.79
CA PHE A 83 8.05 -6.72 20.52
C PHE A 83 8.25 -5.18 20.70
N ALA A 84 9.29 -4.58 20.11
CA ALA A 84 9.59 -3.17 20.26
C ALA A 84 8.56 -2.30 19.54
N GLY A 85 7.72 -1.58 20.29
CA GLY A 85 6.65 -0.73 19.75
C GLY A 85 5.29 -1.43 19.60
N ASP A 86 5.27 -2.75 19.81
CA ASP A 86 4.08 -3.59 19.68
C ASP A 86 3.24 -3.64 20.96
N ARG A 87 2.08 -4.29 20.86
CA ARG A 87 1.17 -4.53 21.99
C ARG A 87 0.72 -5.97 22.09
N ILE A 88 0.51 -6.42 23.33
CA ILE A 88 -0.17 -7.69 23.62
C ILE A 88 -1.61 -7.37 24.01
N VAL A 89 -2.57 -8.04 23.38
CA VAL A 89 -3.99 -7.92 23.65
C VAL A 89 -4.48 -9.21 24.29
N VAL A 90 -4.65 -9.19 25.60
CA VAL A 90 -5.14 -10.33 26.38
C VAL A 90 -6.67 -10.32 26.40
N LEU A 91 -7.29 -11.27 25.73
CA LEU A 91 -8.73 -11.41 25.61
C LEU A 91 -9.33 -12.15 26.81
N GLY A 92 -10.51 -11.72 27.26
CA GLY A 92 -11.26 -12.38 28.33
C GLY A 92 -10.74 -12.12 29.75
N ALA A 93 -9.76 -11.24 29.93
CA ALA A 93 -9.20 -10.89 31.24
C ALA A 93 -8.97 -9.38 31.37
N ASP A 94 -9.40 -8.81 32.51
CA ASP A 94 -9.10 -7.44 32.92
C ASP A 94 -7.92 -7.45 33.91
N LEU A 95 -6.71 -7.33 33.38
CA LEU A 95 -5.46 -7.33 34.11
C LEU A 95 -5.06 -5.90 34.48
N GLY A 96 -4.55 -5.71 35.68
CA GLY A 96 -3.87 -4.49 36.11
C GLY A 96 -2.37 -4.70 36.21
N ALA A 97 -1.62 -3.62 36.47
CA ALA A 97 -0.17 -3.70 36.63
C ALA A 97 0.29 -4.69 37.72
N ALA A 98 -0.54 -4.95 38.73
CA ALA A 98 -0.24 -5.93 39.78
C ALA A 98 -0.34 -7.40 39.31
N ASN A 99 -1.00 -7.66 38.18
CA ASN A 99 -1.08 -8.99 37.56
C ASN A 99 0.16 -9.30 36.71
N LEU A 100 1.01 -8.29 36.41
CA LEU A 100 2.17 -8.45 35.55
C LEU A 100 3.45 -8.47 36.39
N SER A 101 4.32 -9.43 36.11
CA SER A 101 5.69 -9.44 36.64
C SER A 101 6.69 -9.81 35.55
N THR A 102 7.93 -9.34 35.69
CA THR A 102 8.96 -9.53 34.67
C THR A 102 10.22 -10.14 35.26
N SER A 103 10.87 -11.03 34.50
CA SER A 103 12.27 -11.39 34.74
C SER A 103 13.08 -11.12 33.48
N ILE A 104 14.25 -10.52 33.61
CA ILE A 104 15.15 -10.22 32.50
C ILE A 104 16.36 -11.14 32.60
N ASP A 105 16.77 -11.71 31.47
CA ASP A 105 18.03 -12.43 31.34
C ASP A 105 18.84 -11.91 30.13
N GLY A 106 19.97 -12.57 29.82
CA GLY A 106 20.85 -12.14 28.74
C GLY A 106 20.27 -12.29 27.33
N SER A 107 19.08 -12.88 27.18
CA SER A 107 18.41 -13.10 25.90
C SER A 107 17.16 -12.22 25.71
N GLY A 108 16.62 -11.62 26.78
CA GLY A 108 15.47 -10.71 26.72
C GLY A 108 14.63 -10.72 28.00
N THR A 109 13.34 -10.43 27.87
CA THR A 109 12.40 -10.35 29.00
C THR A 109 11.40 -11.50 28.96
N THR A 110 11.07 -12.07 30.12
CA THR A 110 9.88 -12.92 30.31
C THR A 110 8.83 -12.10 31.03
N LEU A 111 7.71 -11.85 30.36
CA LEU A 111 6.51 -11.28 30.95
C LEU A 111 5.66 -12.42 31.53
N ARG A 112 5.29 -12.32 32.80
CA ARG A 112 4.44 -13.29 33.51
C ARG A 112 3.12 -12.64 33.88
N ILE A 113 2.05 -13.38 33.65
CA ILE A 113 0.67 -13.01 33.95
C ILE A 113 0.19 -13.90 35.09
N ASP A 114 -0.19 -13.28 36.19
CA ASP A 114 -0.92 -13.87 37.32
C ASP A 114 -2.32 -13.26 37.28
N ALA A 115 -3.23 -13.88 36.55
CA ALA A 115 -4.56 -13.37 36.24
C ALA A 115 -5.49 -13.43 37.46
N ASP A 116 -5.40 -14.49 38.27
CA ASP A 116 -6.25 -14.69 39.45
C ASP A 116 -5.68 -14.11 40.77
N ARG A 117 -4.41 -13.67 40.75
CA ARG A 117 -3.67 -13.08 41.87
C ARG A 117 -3.44 -14.03 43.04
N ASP A 118 -3.33 -15.32 42.78
CA ASP A 118 -2.98 -16.31 43.81
C ASP A 118 -1.47 -16.33 44.12
N GLY A 119 -0.66 -15.59 43.33
CA GLY A 119 0.78 -15.48 43.46
C GLY A 119 1.55 -16.52 42.64
N THR A 120 0.86 -17.32 41.83
CA THR A 120 1.42 -18.21 40.83
C THR A 120 1.24 -17.61 39.43
N THR A 121 2.05 -18.07 38.48
CA THR A 121 1.99 -17.56 37.10
C THR A 121 1.04 -18.44 36.30
N ASP A 122 -0.01 -17.84 35.76
CA ASP A 122 -0.97 -18.50 34.88
C ASP A 122 -0.43 -18.63 33.46
N ALA A 123 0.28 -17.61 32.98
CA ALA A 123 0.89 -17.60 31.66
C ALA A 123 2.22 -16.86 31.62
N SER A 124 3.12 -17.30 30.75
CA SER A 124 4.38 -16.60 30.50
C SER A 124 4.67 -16.42 29.02
N ILE A 125 5.09 -15.20 28.66
CA ILE A 125 5.45 -14.81 27.31
C ILE A 125 6.92 -14.39 27.30
N ARG A 126 7.68 -14.93 26.36
CA ARG A 126 9.07 -14.60 26.13
C ARG A 126 9.19 -13.49 25.08
N LEU A 127 9.76 -12.36 25.43
CA LEU A 127 9.96 -11.18 24.57
C LEU A 127 11.44 -11.03 24.23
N GLU A 128 11.87 -11.60 23.10
CA GLU A 128 13.28 -11.59 22.68
C GLU A 128 13.75 -10.18 22.36
N GLY A 129 15.05 -9.91 22.55
CA GLY A 129 15.66 -8.60 22.30
C GLY A 129 15.27 -7.50 23.31
N LEU A 130 14.13 -7.63 23.99
CA LEU A 130 13.69 -6.62 24.95
C LEU A 130 14.45 -6.73 26.29
N SER A 131 15.32 -5.77 26.59
CA SER A 131 16.11 -5.73 27.83
C SER A 131 15.71 -4.56 28.73
N GLY A 132 14.80 -4.78 29.69
CA GLY A 132 14.42 -3.75 30.66
C GLY A 132 13.10 -3.05 30.36
N GLY A 133 12.82 -1.96 31.08
CA GLY A 133 11.59 -1.16 31.00
C GLY A 133 10.41 -1.70 31.84
N SER A 134 9.32 -0.93 31.92
CA SER A 134 8.10 -1.28 32.63
C SER A 134 6.97 -1.59 31.67
N PHE A 135 6.07 -2.50 32.07
CA PHE A 135 4.86 -2.81 31.32
C PHE A 135 3.67 -2.09 31.94
N LYS A 136 2.81 -1.54 31.08
CA LYS A 136 1.51 -1.00 31.45
C LYS A 136 0.44 -1.97 31.01
N ALA A 137 -0.56 -2.18 31.88
CA ALA A 137 -1.76 -2.94 31.58
C ALA A 137 -2.96 -1.98 31.64
N ASP A 138 -3.65 -1.83 30.52
CA ASP A 138 -4.82 -0.98 30.35
C ASP A 138 -6.05 -1.86 30.08
N ALA A 139 -6.79 -2.16 31.15
CA ALA A 139 -7.99 -2.98 31.11
C ALA A 139 -9.15 -2.22 30.46
N LYS A 140 -9.81 -2.85 29.48
CA LYS A 140 -10.89 -2.25 28.67
C LYS A 140 -12.28 -2.85 28.93
N GLY A 141 -12.41 -3.75 29.91
CA GLY A 141 -13.69 -4.36 30.26
C GLY A 141 -13.98 -5.58 29.37
N GLY A 142 -13.21 -6.65 29.59
CA GLY A 142 -13.28 -7.91 28.83
C GLY A 142 -12.04 -8.23 28.00
N TYR A 143 -11.09 -7.29 27.91
CA TYR A 143 -9.73 -7.52 27.41
C TYR A 143 -8.78 -6.48 27.99
N THR A 144 -7.48 -6.78 27.95
CA THR A 144 -6.42 -5.88 28.42
C THR A 144 -5.38 -5.65 27.34
N ILE A 145 -4.99 -4.39 27.16
CA ILE A 145 -3.85 -4.04 26.32
C ILE A 145 -2.61 -3.90 27.21
N VAL A 146 -1.55 -4.63 26.88
CA VAL A 146 -0.26 -4.56 27.54
C VAL A 146 0.76 -3.91 26.61
N THR A 147 1.38 -2.82 27.05
CA THR A 147 2.41 -2.07 26.32
C THR A 147 3.67 -1.88 27.16
N HIS A 148 4.78 -1.52 26.53
CA HIS A 148 6.06 -1.27 27.19
C HIS A 148 6.41 0.23 27.23
N ASP A 149 7.08 0.67 28.30
CA ASP A 149 7.36 2.10 28.56
C ASP A 149 8.63 2.65 27.86
N ALA A 150 9.43 1.81 27.19
CA ALA A 150 10.67 2.24 26.54
C ALA A 150 10.60 2.10 25.00
N ASP A 151 9.83 2.97 24.34
CA ASP A 151 9.86 3.15 22.88
C ASP A 151 11.10 3.95 22.42
N GLY A 152 12.28 3.61 22.97
CA GLY A 152 13.53 4.31 22.70
C GLY A 152 14.76 3.55 23.17
N ALA A 153 15.09 2.42 22.54
CA ALA A 153 16.45 1.85 22.56
C ALA A 153 16.68 0.85 21.41
N THR A 154 17.79 1.09 20.71
CA THR A 154 18.52 0.30 19.69
C THR A 154 18.20 -1.19 19.57
N SER A 155 17.99 -1.64 18.32
CA SER A 155 17.91 -3.04 17.90
C SER A 155 19.09 -3.88 18.44
N PRO A 156 18.84 -4.94 19.24
CA PRO A 156 19.83 -5.95 19.59
C PRO A 156 19.65 -7.26 18.76
N PRO A 157 20.66 -8.15 18.79
CA PRO A 157 20.97 -9.04 17.67
C PRO A 157 20.12 -10.32 17.60
N SER A 158 19.96 -10.85 16.38
CA SER A 158 19.25 -12.09 16.06
C SER A 158 19.93 -13.35 16.64
N PRO A 159 19.16 -14.40 16.99
CA PRO A 159 19.67 -15.63 17.63
C PRO A 159 20.54 -16.50 16.70
N PRO A 160 21.41 -17.38 17.26
CA PRO A 160 22.38 -18.11 16.47
C PRO A 160 21.74 -19.28 15.68
N PRO A 161 22.10 -19.47 14.39
CA PRO A 161 21.61 -20.59 13.59
C PRO A 161 22.25 -21.93 13.99
N PRO A 162 21.59 -23.07 13.70
CA PRO A 162 22.11 -24.40 14.02
C PRO A 162 23.44 -24.68 13.32
N SER A 163 24.30 -25.45 14.00
CA SER A 163 25.71 -25.62 13.63
C SER A 163 25.89 -26.29 12.25
N PRO A 164 26.65 -25.68 11.32
CA PRO A 164 26.96 -26.28 10.01
C PRO A 164 28.09 -27.32 10.08
N PRO A 165 28.17 -28.27 9.12
CA PRO A 165 29.33 -29.15 8.96
C PRO A 165 30.56 -28.40 8.41
N PRO A 166 31.80 -28.86 8.67
CA PRO A 166 32.97 -27.97 8.70
C PRO A 166 33.75 -27.76 7.38
N ALA A 167 34.12 -26.48 7.19
CA ALA A 167 35.32 -25.83 6.60
C ALA A 167 35.59 -25.92 5.07
N SER A 168 36.09 -24.89 4.36
CA SER A 168 37.05 -23.83 4.74
C SER A 168 37.13 -22.62 3.77
N GLY A 169 37.29 -21.41 4.32
CA GLY A 169 38.07 -20.30 3.69
C GLY A 169 37.28 -19.09 3.20
N GLY A 170 37.15 -18.04 4.04
CA GLY A 170 36.52 -16.76 3.68
C GLY A 170 35.04 -16.91 3.34
N GLY A 171 34.24 -17.49 4.24
CA GLY A 171 32.90 -17.98 3.91
C GLY A 171 32.01 -16.88 3.35
N GLY A 172 31.74 -16.95 2.05
CA GLY A 172 30.63 -16.21 1.45
C GLY A 172 29.31 -16.57 2.12
N ARG A 173 28.37 -15.66 2.00
CA ARG A 173 27.10 -15.62 2.71
C ARG A 173 25.97 -15.78 1.72
N THR A 174 24.85 -16.27 2.21
CA THR A 174 23.57 -16.08 1.52
C THR A 174 22.93 -14.83 2.11
N ILE A 175 22.67 -13.84 1.25
CA ILE A 175 22.07 -12.56 1.59
C ILE A 175 20.78 -12.47 0.78
N THR A 176 19.68 -12.17 1.45
CA THR A 176 18.38 -12.06 0.80
C THR A 176 17.73 -10.74 1.22
N GLY A 177 17.34 -9.94 0.23
CA GLY A 177 16.61 -8.70 0.39
C GLY A 177 15.15 -8.91 0.79
N THR A 178 14.44 -7.81 0.81
CA THR A 178 13.02 -7.64 1.04
C THR A 178 12.29 -7.56 -0.31
N SER A 179 10.99 -7.28 -0.35
CA SER A 179 10.29 -6.98 -1.61
C SER A 179 10.25 -5.47 -1.93
N GLY A 180 10.97 -4.65 -1.15
CA GLY A 180 11.18 -3.23 -1.40
C GLY A 180 12.64 -2.94 -1.75
N SER A 181 12.94 -1.71 -2.15
CA SER A 181 14.29 -1.35 -2.60
C SER A 181 15.34 -1.49 -1.50
N ASP A 182 16.29 -2.42 -1.67
CA ASP A 182 17.32 -2.74 -0.72
C ASP A 182 18.70 -2.19 -1.07
N LYS A 183 19.57 -2.12 -0.06
CA LYS A 183 21.02 -1.97 -0.24
C LYS A 183 21.73 -3.19 0.31
N LEU A 184 21.99 -4.15 -0.58
CA LEU A 184 22.62 -5.42 -0.23
C LEU A 184 24.13 -5.34 -0.44
N ILE A 185 24.91 -5.70 0.59
CA ILE A 185 26.37 -5.69 0.56
C ILE A 185 26.88 -7.05 1.01
N GLY A 186 27.49 -7.78 0.10
CA GLY A 186 28.22 -9.02 0.35
C GLY A 186 29.58 -8.79 1.00
N THR A 187 30.39 -9.82 0.95
CA THR A 187 31.63 -9.97 1.70
C THR A 187 32.83 -9.97 0.77
N ALA A 188 33.89 -10.69 1.13
CA ALA A 188 35.10 -10.80 0.31
C ALA A 188 35.32 -12.25 -0.17
N GLY A 189 34.29 -13.10 -0.06
CA GLY A 189 34.29 -14.45 -0.61
C GLY A 189 32.91 -14.81 -1.16
N ASP A 190 32.86 -15.84 -2.00
CA ASP A 190 31.75 -16.19 -2.89
C ASP A 190 30.34 -16.17 -2.25
N ASP A 191 29.64 -15.05 -2.38
CA ASP A 191 28.31 -14.78 -1.84
C ASP A 191 27.19 -15.23 -2.80
N VAL A 192 26.01 -15.51 -2.24
CA VAL A 192 24.75 -15.68 -2.98
C VAL A 192 23.81 -14.57 -2.53
N ILE A 193 23.47 -13.65 -3.43
CA ILE A 193 22.65 -12.48 -3.13
C ILE A 193 21.35 -12.51 -3.96
N ASP A 194 20.21 -12.34 -3.30
CA ASP A 194 18.88 -12.29 -3.93
C ASP A 194 18.13 -11.05 -3.44
N GLY A 195 17.95 -10.07 -4.32
CA GLY A 195 17.24 -8.81 -4.05
C GLY A 195 15.73 -8.96 -3.89
N ARG A 196 15.15 -10.01 -4.49
CA ARG A 196 13.71 -10.29 -4.59
C ARG A 196 12.90 -9.25 -5.37
N GLY A 197 12.60 -8.07 -4.83
CA GLY A 197 11.76 -7.10 -5.54
C GLY A 197 11.97 -5.69 -5.03
N GLY A 198 11.66 -4.69 -5.85
CA GLY A 198 12.05 -3.30 -5.55
C GLY A 198 13.24 -2.88 -6.42
N TYR A 199 13.75 -1.67 -6.23
CA TYR A 199 14.91 -1.15 -6.99
C TYR A 199 16.18 -1.29 -6.16
N ASP A 200 16.84 -2.43 -6.28
CA ASP A 200 17.92 -2.81 -5.39
C ASP A 200 19.28 -2.23 -5.79
N GLN A 201 20.10 -1.97 -4.77
CA GLN A 201 21.51 -1.66 -4.92
C GLN A 201 22.34 -2.80 -4.35
N ILE A 202 22.82 -3.67 -5.23
CA ILE A 202 23.50 -4.91 -4.85
C ILE A 202 25.01 -4.75 -5.07
N THR A 203 25.80 -5.01 -4.03
CA THR A 203 27.28 -5.06 -4.08
C THR A 203 27.71 -6.44 -3.63
N GLY A 204 28.27 -7.26 -4.52
CA GLY A 204 28.81 -8.58 -4.19
C GLY A 204 30.01 -8.48 -3.24
N GLY A 205 30.95 -7.61 -3.60
CA GLY A 205 32.19 -7.41 -2.85
C GLY A 205 33.33 -8.10 -3.58
N GLY A 206 34.20 -8.80 -2.86
CA GLY A 206 35.21 -9.63 -3.53
C GLY A 206 34.78 -11.09 -3.51
N GLY A 207 35.29 -11.90 -4.43
CA GLY A 207 34.86 -13.30 -4.58
C GLY A 207 34.20 -13.52 -5.93
N ALA A 208 33.75 -14.74 -6.18
CA ALA A 208 32.90 -15.04 -7.33
C ALA A 208 31.44 -15.12 -6.85
N ASP A 209 30.73 -14.01 -6.92
CA ASP A 209 29.41 -13.88 -6.33
C ASP A 209 28.30 -14.27 -7.33
N ARG A 210 27.20 -14.82 -6.83
CA ARG A 210 25.99 -15.07 -7.62
C ARG A 210 24.86 -14.17 -7.14
N MET A 211 24.46 -13.21 -7.97
CA MET A 211 23.53 -12.15 -7.61
C MET A 211 22.27 -12.16 -8.49
N THR A 212 21.11 -11.90 -7.88
CA THR A 212 19.80 -11.76 -8.54
C THR A 212 19.18 -10.45 -8.07
N GLY A 213 18.76 -9.59 -9.00
CA GLY A 213 18.13 -8.31 -8.69
C GLY A 213 16.69 -8.51 -8.23
N GLY A 214 15.95 -9.33 -8.97
CA GLY A 214 14.55 -9.61 -8.73
C GLY A 214 13.65 -8.82 -9.66
N ALA A 215 12.46 -8.45 -9.18
CA ALA A 215 11.51 -7.66 -9.96
C ALA A 215 11.81 -6.17 -9.84
N SER A 216 12.07 -5.51 -10.97
CA SER A 216 12.18 -4.05 -11.25
C SER A 216 13.52 -3.74 -11.94
N LYS A 217 14.11 -2.55 -11.75
CA LYS A 217 15.38 -2.17 -12.40
C LYS A 217 16.48 -2.00 -11.36
N ASP A 218 17.33 -2.99 -11.26
CA ASP A 218 18.32 -3.08 -10.19
C ASP A 218 19.68 -2.52 -10.61
N ALA A 219 20.47 -2.18 -9.60
CA ALA A 219 21.81 -1.64 -9.78
C ALA A 219 22.83 -2.53 -9.09
N PHE A 220 23.60 -3.28 -9.87
CA PHE A 220 24.75 -4.04 -9.39
C PHE A 220 25.97 -3.10 -9.35
N ARG A 221 26.64 -2.97 -8.20
CA ARG A 221 27.65 -1.94 -7.93
C ARG A 221 28.94 -2.55 -7.41
N GLY A 222 30.08 -2.06 -7.89
CA GLY A 222 31.39 -2.56 -7.47
C GLY A 222 32.52 -1.87 -8.23
N THR A 223 33.76 -2.02 -7.78
CA THR A 223 34.94 -1.69 -8.58
C THR A 223 35.15 -2.74 -9.67
N VAL A 224 36.06 -2.49 -10.62
CA VAL A 224 36.41 -3.50 -11.65
C VAL A 224 36.86 -4.81 -11.00
N ALA A 225 37.62 -4.75 -9.91
CA ALA A 225 38.10 -5.95 -9.23
C ALA A 225 36.99 -6.70 -8.46
N ASP A 226 35.99 -5.98 -7.96
CA ASP A 226 34.86 -6.58 -7.24
C ASP A 226 34.00 -7.44 -8.17
N PHE A 227 33.89 -7.06 -9.44
CA PHE A 227 33.06 -7.75 -10.42
C PHE A 227 33.72 -8.97 -11.08
N ASP A 228 35.00 -9.25 -10.83
CA ASP A 228 35.71 -10.30 -11.57
C ASP A 228 35.31 -11.70 -11.10
N GLY A 229 34.59 -12.43 -11.96
CA GLY A 229 34.11 -13.78 -11.67
C GLY A 229 32.64 -13.85 -11.28
N ASP A 230 31.98 -12.70 -11.13
CA ASP A 230 30.58 -12.62 -10.71
C ASP A 230 29.59 -13.12 -11.75
N THR A 231 28.43 -13.57 -11.28
CA THR A 231 27.28 -13.95 -12.08
C THR A 231 26.04 -13.18 -11.66
N ILE A 232 25.42 -12.46 -12.60
CA ILE A 232 24.10 -11.84 -12.44
C ILE A 232 23.07 -12.69 -13.20
N THR A 233 22.00 -13.09 -12.52
CA THR A 233 21.11 -14.13 -13.04
C THR A 233 19.93 -13.62 -13.86
N ASP A 234 19.58 -12.34 -13.73
CA ASP A 234 18.33 -11.75 -14.24
C ASP A 234 18.49 -10.32 -14.79
N PHE A 235 19.64 -10.00 -15.38
CA PHE A 235 20.08 -8.65 -15.82
C PHE A 235 19.15 -7.89 -16.82
N ALA A 236 17.96 -8.37 -17.12
CA ALA A 236 17.03 -7.74 -18.07
C ALA A 236 16.43 -6.45 -17.49
N ASN A 237 16.83 -5.29 -18.04
CA ASN A 237 16.46 -3.92 -17.61
C ASN A 237 17.26 -3.36 -16.41
N ASP A 238 18.31 -4.06 -16.01
CA ASP A 238 19.20 -3.63 -14.92
C ASP A 238 20.41 -2.84 -15.44
N ARG A 239 21.20 -2.33 -14.50
CA ARG A 239 22.45 -1.64 -14.78
C ARG A 239 23.60 -2.12 -13.91
N ILE A 240 24.80 -2.11 -14.49
CA ILE A 240 26.05 -2.28 -13.73
C ILE A 240 26.66 -0.90 -13.49
N VAL A 241 27.07 -0.62 -12.25
CA VAL A 241 27.71 0.62 -11.84
C VAL A 241 29.15 0.32 -11.40
N VAL A 242 30.10 0.64 -12.27
CA VAL A 242 31.53 0.45 -12.00
C VAL A 242 32.09 1.67 -11.28
N LEU A 243 32.51 1.50 -10.03
CA LEU A 243 33.02 2.56 -9.16
C LEU A 243 34.52 2.81 -9.36
N GLY A 244 34.92 4.08 -9.23
CA GLY A 244 36.33 4.50 -9.23
C GLY A 244 37.01 4.53 -10.60
N GLN A 245 36.26 4.28 -11.69
CA GLN A 245 36.78 4.20 -13.05
C GLN A 245 35.82 4.90 -14.02
N ASP A 246 36.37 5.71 -14.93
CA ASP A 246 35.65 6.27 -16.09
C ASP A 246 35.99 5.41 -17.32
N LEU A 247 35.07 4.50 -17.67
CA LEU A 247 35.16 3.60 -18.80
C LEU A 247 34.38 4.18 -19.99
N SER A 248 34.75 3.74 -21.18
CA SER A 248 33.98 3.97 -22.41
C SER A 248 33.60 2.63 -23.03
N SER A 249 32.69 2.61 -24.00
CA SER A 249 32.34 1.36 -24.71
C SER A 249 33.54 0.69 -25.39
N ALA A 250 34.64 1.41 -25.65
CA ALA A 250 35.88 0.80 -26.16
C ALA A 250 36.62 -0.08 -25.13
N ASN A 251 36.26 0.03 -23.84
CA ASN A 251 36.77 -0.82 -22.76
C ASN A 251 35.97 -2.11 -22.60
N LEU A 252 34.86 -2.27 -23.34
CA LEU A 252 33.92 -3.37 -23.14
C LEU A 252 33.97 -4.33 -24.33
N SER A 253 33.93 -5.63 -24.05
CA SER A 253 33.71 -6.66 -25.06
C SER A 253 32.79 -7.75 -24.51
N THR A 254 32.04 -8.42 -25.39
CA THR A 254 31.10 -9.48 -25.00
C THR A 254 31.44 -10.79 -25.67
N ILE A 255 31.20 -11.89 -24.95
CA ILE A 255 31.23 -13.25 -25.49
C ILE A 255 29.92 -13.90 -25.10
N SER A 256 29.13 -14.35 -26.07
CA SER A 256 27.84 -14.98 -25.81
C SER A 256 27.88 -16.47 -26.14
N ASP A 257 27.19 -17.27 -25.33
CA ASP A 257 26.99 -18.69 -25.51
C ASP A 257 25.52 -19.08 -25.26
N ALA A 258 25.22 -20.39 -25.28
CA ALA A 258 23.86 -20.89 -25.13
C ALA A 258 23.23 -20.61 -23.75
N GLY A 259 24.02 -20.26 -22.74
CA GLY A 259 23.54 -19.96 -21.39
C GLY A 259 23.48 -18.47 -21.05
N GLY A 260 23.89 -17.57 -21.95
CA GLY A 260 23.91 -16.12 -21.70
C GLY A 260 25.15 -15.41 -22.24
N THR A 261 25.48 -14.24 -21.67
CA THR A 261 26.55 -13.36 -22.17
C THR A 261 27.55 -13.04 -21.07
N THR A 262 28.84 -13.20 -21.36
CA THR A 262 29.92 -12.70 -20.52
C THR A 262 30.33 -11.31 -20.98
N LEU A 263 30.16 -10.31 -20.11
CA LEU A 263 30.69 -8.97 -20.28
C LEU A 263 32.13 -8.93 -19.77
N ARG A 264 33.06 -8.45 -20.59
CA ARG A 264 34.48 -8.33 -20.26
C ARG A 264 34.89 -6.88 -20.26
N ILE A 265 35.57 -6.47 -19.19
CA ILE A 265 36.03 -5.10 -18.96
C ILE A 265 37.55 -5.08 -19.06
N ASP A 266 38.10 -4.39 -20.05
CA ASP A 266 39.53 -4.06 -20.19
C ASP A 266 39.69 -2.58 -19.83
N ALA A 267 39.87 -2.31 -18.54
CA ALA A 267 39.97 -0.97 -17.97
C ALA A 267 41.28 -0.30 -18.39
N ASN A 268 42.38 -1.06 -18.47
CA ASN A 268 43.72 -0.54 -18.76
C ASN A 268 44.05 -0.45 -20.28
N ARG A 269 43.23 -1.08 -21.14
CA ARG A 269 43.32 -1.17 -22.61
C ARG A 269 44.58 -1.87 -23.12
N ASP A 270 45.08 -2.87 -22.41
CA ASP A 270 46.21 -3.69 -22.85
C ASP A 270 45.79 -4.84 -23.79
N GLY A 271 44.48 -5.03 -23.98
CA GLY A 271 43.90 -6.10 -24.80
C GLY A 271 43.51 -7.35 -23.99
N THR A 272 43.70 -7.33 -22.67
CA THR A 272 43.32 -8.37 -21.73
C THR A 272 42.21 -7.84 -20.84
N ALA A 273 41.17 -8.63 -20.60
CA ALA A 273 40.13 -8.21 -19.66
C ALA A 273 40.67 -8.21 -18.23
N ASP A 274 40.50 -7.10 -17.52
CA ASP A 274 40.79 -6.94 -16.09
C ASP A 274 39.67 -7.54 -15.22
N ALA A 275 38.44 -7.62 -15.76
CA ALA A 275 37.31 -8.28 -15.09
C ALA A 275 36.35 -8.94 -16.08
N SER A 276 35.64 -9.97 -15.62
CA SER A 276 34.55 -10.60 -16.35
C SER A 276 33.31 -10.86 -15.49
N ILE A 277 32.14 -10.49 -16.02
CA ILE A 277 30.84 -10.69 -15.38
C ILE A 277 30.00 -11.61 -16.27
N ARG A 278 29.42 -12.65 -15.69
CA ARG A 278 28.49 -13.54 -16.38
C ARG A 278 27.05 -13.05 -16.22
N LEU A 279 26.34 -12.84 -17.32
CA LEU A 279 24.93 -12.41 -17.34
C LEU A 279 24.08 -13.56 -17.88
N GLU A 280 23.39 -14.28 -17.00
CA GLU A 280 22.49 -15.37 -17.40
C GLU A 280 21.24 -14.84 -18.08
N GLY A 281 20.64 -15.64 -18.95
CA GLY A 281 19.43 -15.26 -19.71
C GLY A 281 19.63 -14.20 -20.81
N LEU A 282 20.71 -13.42 -20.78
CA LEU A 282 20.98 -12.36 -21.76
C LEU A 282 21.63 -12.90 -23.04
N SER A 283 20.94 -12.80 -24.17
CA SER A 283 21.44 -13.26 -25.47
C SER A 283 22.06 -12.14 -26.33
N GLY A 284 23.39 -12.05 -26.36
CA GLY A 284 24.10 -11.15 -27.28
C GLY A 284 23.98 -9.67 -26.93
N GLY A 285 24.29 -8.80 -27.88
CA GLY A 285 24.19 -7.33 -27.78
C GLY A 285 25.47 -6.61 -27.33
N SER A 286 25.44 -5.29 -27.44
CA SER A 286 26.52 -4.39 -27.04
C SER A 286 26.17 -3.63 -25.77
N PHE A 287 27.20 -3.13 -25.07
CA PHE A 287 27.05 -2.34 -23.86
C PHE A 287 27.47 -0.89 -24.11
N LYS A 288 26.64 0.03 -23.65
CA LYS A 288 26.96 1.44 -23.56
C LYS A 288 27.61 1.73 -22.22
N ALA A 289 28.71 2.48 -22.23
CA ALA A 289 29.34 3.01 -21.03
C ALA A 289 29.11 4.53 -20.93
N ASP A 290 28.51 4.98 -19.83
CA ASP A 290 28.24 6.38 -19.54
C ASP A 290 29.05 6.81 -18.31
N ALA A 291 30.22 7.40 -18.56
CA ALA A 291 31.15 7.87 -17.52
C ALA A 291 30.63 9.15 -16.86
N LYS A 292 30.64 9.18 -15.52
CA LYS A 292 30.10 10.28 -14.70
C LYS A 292 31.16 11.05 -13.91
N GLY A 293 32.45 10.78 -14.12
CA GLY A 293 33.53 11.47 -13.43
C GLY A 293 33.81 10.84 -12.07
N GLY A 294 34.24 9.58 -12.08
CA GLY A 294 34.57 8.79 -10.88
C GLY A 294 33.77 7.48 -10.75
N TYR A 295 32.83 7.24 -11.64
CA TYR A 295 32.15 5.95 -11.83
C TYR A 295 31.54 5.89 -13.24
N THR A 296 31.26 4.68 -13.73
CA THR A 296 30.63 4.45 -15.03
C THR A 296 29.38 3.61 -14.89
N ILE A 297 28.30 4.00 -15.56
CA ILE A 297 27.09 3.19 -15.68
C ILE A 297 27.16 2.40 -17.00
N LEU A 298 26.99 1.09 -16.92
CA LEU A 298 26.91 0.20 -18.07
C LEU A 298 25.45 -0.23 -18.26
N THR A 299 24.93 -0.02 -19.48
CA THR A 299 23.59 -0.46 -19.90
C THR A 299 23.68 -1.27 -21.19
N HIS A 300 22.79 -2.23 -21.37
CA HIS A 300 22.73 -3.04 -22.58
C HIS A 300 21.94 -2.34 -23.70
N ASP A 301 22.37 -2.46 -24.95
CA ASP A 301 21.78 -1.72 -26.09
C ASP A 301 20.46 -2.31 -26.62
N ALA A 302 19.95 -3.41 -26.04
CA ALA A 302 18.68 -4.02 -26.45
C ALA A 302 17.60 -3.92 -25.36
N ASP A 303 17.03 -2.73 -25.17
CA ASP A 303 15.75 -2.54 -24.45
C ASP A 303 14.55 -2.99 -25.33
N GLY A 304 14.70 -4.15 -25.99
CA GLY A 304 13.78 -4.74 -26.96
C GLY A 304 13.86 -6.27 -27.00
N SER A 305 14.10 -6.92 -25.86
CA SER A 305 14.10 -8.38 -25.73
C SER A 305 12.85 -8.86 -25.00
N THR A 306 12.09 -9.66 -25.72
CA THR A 306 10.91 -10.42 -25.28
C THR A 306 11.19 -11.26 -24.04
N SER A 307 10.26 -11.24 -23.10
CA SER A 307 10.18 -12.16 -21.96
C SER A 307 10.31 -13.63 -22.38
N PRO A 308 10.88 -14.51 -21.54
CA PRO A 308 10.80 -15.95 -21.76
C PRO A 308 9.32 -16.38 -21.69
N PRO A 309 8.93 -17.45 -22.39
CA PRO A 309 7.52 -17.72 -22.66
C PRO A 309 6.76 -18.02 -21.36
N PRO A 310 5.60 -17.38 -21.12
CA PRO A 310 4.64 -17.93 -20.16
C PRO A 310 4.19 -19.32 -20.65
N SER A 311 3.84 -20.19 -19.70
CA SER A 311 3.22 -21.49 -20.02
C SER A 311 2.05 -21.27 -20.99
N PRO A 312 1.89 -22.10 -22.04
CA PRO A 312 0.96 -21.80 -23.12
C PRO A 312 -0.49 -21.71 -22.60
N PRO A 313 -1.20 -20.60 -22.83
CA PRO A 313 -2.63 -20.53 -22.59
C PRO A 313 -3.38 -21.41 -23.60
N PRO A 314 -4.61 -21.87 -23.28
CA PRO A 314 -5.44 -22.61 -24.23
C PRO A 314 -5.67 -21.76 -25.50
N PRO A 315 -5.79 -22.37 -26.69
CA PRO A 315 -5.85 -21.62 -27.94
C PRO A 315 -7.08 -20.71 -27.99
N SER A 316 -6.85 -19.43 -28.30
CA SER A 316 -7.87 -18.41 -28.49
C SER A 316 -8.75 -18.70 -29.73
N PRO A 317 -10.04 -18.31 -29.72
CA PRO A 317 -10.93 -18.45 -30.87
C PRO A 317 -10.50 -17.53 -32.04
N PRO A 318 -10.87 -17.85 -33.30
CA PRO A 318 -10.48 -17.05 -34.46
C PRO A 318 -11.15 -15.67 -34.49
N PRO A 319 -10.50 -14.64 -35.05
CA PRO A 319 -11.06 -13.28 -35.12
C PRO A 319 -12.23 -13.20 -36.12
N PRO A 320 -13.24 -12.35 -35.85
CA PRO A 320 -14.30 -12.08 -36.82
C PRO A 320 -13.75 -11.25 -37.97
N THR A 321 -14.27 -11.49 -39.17
CA THR A 321 -13.87 -10.79 -40.39
C THR A 321 -14.76 -9.58 -40.66
N GLY A 322 -14.17 -8.38 -40.61
CA GLY A 322 -14.34 -7.40 -41.69
C GLY A 322 -14.61 -5.95 -41.29
N GLY A 323 -13.70 -5.03 -41.67
CA GLY A 323 -13.97 -3.59 -41.67
C GLY A 323 -12.82 -2.64 -42.06
N GLY A 324 -12.35 -2.66 -43.31
CA GLY A 324 -11.85 -1.45 -44.02
C GLY A 324 -10.55 -0.71 -43.64
N GLY A 325 -10.00 -0.86 -42.43
CA GLY A 325 -8.70 -0.31 -42.01
C GLY A 325 -7.71 -1.41 -41.64
N THR A 326 -6.40 -1.16 -41.72
CA THR A 326 -5.42 -2.09 -41.11
C THR A 326 -5.40 -1.82 -39.62
N GLY A 327 -6.21 -2.54 -38.85
CA GLY A 327 -6.16 -2.51 -37.40
C GLY A 327 -4.76 -2.82 -36.86
N ARG A 328 -4.46 -2.29 -35.68
CA ARG A 328 -3.18 -2.34 -34.99
C ARG A 328 -3.30 -3.03 -33.66
N THR A 329 -2.17 -3.52 -33.17
CA THR A 329 -2.02 -3.86 -31.75
C THR A 329 -1.30 -2.70 -31.08
N ILE A 330 -1.93 -2.12 -30.06
CA ILE A 330 -1.43 -1.02 -29.25
C ILE A 330 -1.33 -1.52 -27.82
N THR A 331 -0.18 -1.35 -27.19
CA THR A 331 0.05 -1.77 -25.81
C THR A 331 0.66 -0.61 -25.05
N GLY A 332 -0.01 -0.21 -23.98
CA GLY A 332 0.39 0.85 -23.07
C GLY A 332 1.48 0.42 -22.09
N THR A 333 1.65 1.24 -21.06
CA THR A 333 2.56 1.02 -19.93
C THR A 333 1.76 1.00 -18.63
N ASP A 334 2.42 0.87 -17.47
CA ASP A 334 1.72 0.94 -16.17
C ASP A 334 1.46 2.39 -15.71
N ALA A 335 1.54 3.36 -16.63
CA ALA A 335 1.28 4.77 -16.38
C ALA A 335 0.02 5.19 -17.12
N GLY A 336 -0.77 6.11 -16.53
CA GLY A 336 -2.00 6.60 -17.16
C GLY A 336 -1.74 7.36 -18.46
N GLU A 337 -2.28 6.84 -19.56
CA GLU A 337 -1.99 7.25 -20.92
C GLU A 337 -3.24 7.67 -21.70
N LYS A 338 -3.02 8.19 -22.92
CA LYS A 338 -4.07 8.38 -23.92
C LYS A 338 -3.76 7.48 -25.09
N LEU A 339 -4.46 6.35 -25.16
CA LEU A 339 -4.30 5.37 -26.23
C LEU A 339 -5.37 5.62 -27.29
N VAL A 340 -4.94 5.75 -28.54
CA VAL A 340 -5.85 6.06 -29.67
C VAL A 340 -5.55 5.08 -30.80
N GLY A 341 -6.54 4.26 -31.14
CA GLY A 341 -6.54 3.37 -32.28
C GLY A 341 -6.78 4.10 -33.59
N THR A 342 -7.19 3.34 -34.59
CA THR A 342 -7.28 3.74 -35.98
C THR A 342 -8.74 3.71 -36.45
N ALA A 343 -8.98 3.40 -37.72
CA ALA A 343 -10.32 3.32 -38.30
C ALA A 343 -10.65 1.89 -38.77
N GLY A 344 -9.89 0.89 -38.31
CA GLY A 344 -10.24 -0.51 -38.49
C GLY A 344 -9.81 -1.33 -37.29
N ASP A 345 -10.39 -2.52 -37.15
CA ASP A 345 -10.39 -3.41 -35.97
C ASP A 345 -9.06 -3.51 -35.20
N ASP A 346 -8.89 -2.66 -34.20
CA ASP A 346 -7.71 -2.54 -33.34
C ASP A 346 -7.78 -3.46 -32.11
N VAL A 347 -6.61 -3.81 -31.55
CA VAL A 347 -6.47 -4.45 -30.24
C VAL A 347 -5.66 -3.52 -29.35
N ILE A 348 -6.26 -3.03 -28.28
CA ILE A 348 -5.64 -2.04 -27.38
C ILE A 348 -5.61 -2.60 -25.96
N ASP A 349 -4.44 -2.57 -25.33
CA ASP A 349 -4.21 -3.03 -23.95
C ASP A 349 -3.52 -1.91 -23.17
N GLY A 350 -4.24 -1.31 -22.21
CA GLY A 350 -3.78 -0.21 -21.36
C GLY A 350 -2.69 -0.62 -20.36
N ARG A 351 -2.83 -1.82 -19.79
CA ARG A 351 -2.05 -2.40 -18.70
C ARG A 351 -2.34 -1.83 -17.33
N GLY A 352 -1.77 -0.69 -16.95
CA GLY A 352 -1.87 -0.20 -15.58
C GLY A 352 -1.92 1.33 -15.54
N GLY A 353 -2.53 1.87 -14.49
CA GLY A 353 -2.75 3.32 -14.39
C GLY A 353 -4.08 3.75 -15.01
N TYR A 354 -4.42 5.04 -14.91
CA TYR A 354 -5.68 5.57 -15.44
C TYR A 354 -5.53 5.89 -16.93
N ASP A 355 -6.04 5.03 -17.79
CA ASP A 355 -5.96 5.16 -19.24
C ASP A 355 -7.21 5.80 -19.84
N GLN A 356 -6.99 6.56 -20.91
CA GLN A 356 -8.04 7.08 -21.77
C GLN A 356 -7.92 6.40 -23.13
N ILE A 357 -8.75 5.39 -23.36
CA ILE A 357 -8.65 4.50 -24.52
C ILE A 357 -9.72 4.88 -25.53
N THR A 358 -9.29 5.22 -26.75
CA THR A 358 -10.17 5.45 -27.91
C THR A 358 -9.87 4.40 -28.96
N GLY A 359 -10.81 3.50 -29.26
CA GLY A 359 -10.66 2.53 -30.35
C GLY A 359 -10.59 3.22 -31.72
N GLY A 360 -11.56 4.11 -31.96
CA GLY A 360 -11.72 4.82 -33.21
C GLY A 360 -12.83 4.19 -34.02
N GLY A 361 -12.66 4.01 -35.32
CA GLY A 361 -13.64 3.28 -36.13
C GLY A 361 -13.22 1.82 -36.30
N GLY A 362 -14.16 0.91 -36.52
CA GLY A 362 -13.87 -0.52 -36.62
C GLY A 362 -14.58 -1.27 -35.50
N ALA A 363 -14.36 -2.59 -35.43
CA ALA A 363 -14.77 -3.38 -34.28
C ALA A 363 -13.52 -3.65 -33.42
N ASP A 364 -13.31 -2.80 -32.43
CA ASP A 364 -12.09 -2.79 -31.64
C ASP A 364 -12.20 -3.69 -30.41
N ARG A 365 -11.08 -4.23 -29.95
CA ARG A 365 -10.98 -4.97 -28.69
C ARG A 365 -10.07 -4.23 -27.73
N MET A 366 -10.62 -3.76 -26.62
CA MET A 366 -9.96 -2.88 -25.68
C MET A 366 -9.91 -3.48 -24.27
N THR A 367 -8.75 -3.40 -23.63
CA THR A 367 -8.49 -3.78 -22.25
C THR A 367 -7.94 -2.55 -21.52
N GLY A 368 -8.54 -2.18 -20.39
CA GLY A 368 -8.07 -1.08 -19.55
C GLY A 368 -6.85 -1.50 -18.74
N GLY A 369 -7.03 -2.58 -17.97
CA GLY A 369 -6.04 -3.21 -17.13
C GLY A 369 -6.29 -2.92 -15.65
N ALA A 370 -5.26 -2.54 -14.90
CA ALA A 370 -5.36 -2.23 -13.49
C ALA A 370 -5.60 -0.73 -13.26
N SER A 371 -6.51 -0.40 -12.34
CA SER A 371 -7.10 0.94 -12.06
C SER A 371 -8.42 1.16 -12.82
N THR A 372 -9.11 2.26 -12.54
CA THR A 372 -10.31 2.66 -13.28
C THR A 372 -9.93 3.33 -14.59
N ASP A 373 -10.38 2.81 -15.71
CA ASP A 373 -10.07 3.32 -17.04
C ASP A 373 -11.27 3.99 -17.71
N ALA A 374 -10.99 4.81 -18.72
CA ALA A 374 -12.02 5.47 -19.52
C ALA A 374 -11.94 5.08 -20.99
N PHE A 375 -12.92 4.32 -21.45
CA PHE A 375 -13.13 4.04 -22.87
C PHE A 375 -13.93 5.19 -23.48
N ARG A 376 -13.43 5.82 -24.54
CA ARG A 376 -13.96 7.08 -25.09
C ARG A 376 -14.24 6.94 -26.59
N GLY A 377 -15.36 7.48 -27.04
CA GLY A 377 -15.76 7.42 -28.44
C GLY A 377 -17.12 8.06 -28.68
N THR A 378 -17.43 8.37 -29.93
CA THR A 378 -18.80 8.67 -30.35
C THR A 378 -19.63 7.40 -30.43
N ILE A 379 -20.96 7.52 -30.53
CA ILE A 379 -21.86 6.36 -30.69
C ILE A 379 -21.44 5.49 -31.88
N ALA A 380 -21.08 6.10 -33.01
CA ALA A 380 -20.68 5.37 -34.21
C ALA A 380 -19.30 4.70 -34.10
N GLU A 381 -18.41 5.23 -33.27
CA GLU A 381 -17.09 4.65 -33.01
C GLU A 381 -17.20 3.43 -32.10
N PHE A 382 -18.12 3.44 -31.14
CA PHE A 382 -18.34 2.32 -30.22
C PHE A 382 -19.10 1.13 -30.80
N ASP A 383 -19.74 1.25 -31.97
CA ASP A 383 -20.59 0.17 -32.49
C ASP A 383 -19.77 -1.02 -32.99
N GLY A 384 -19.90 -2.15 -32.29
CA GLY A 384 -19.18 -3.39 -32.58
C GLY A 384 -17.96 -3.63 -31.69
N ASP A 385 -17.60 -2.68 -30.84
CA ASP A 385 -16.45 -2.76 -29.95
C ASP A 385 -16.64 -3.79 -28.82
N THR A 386 -15.52 -4.28 -28.31
CA THR A 386 -15.44 -5.17 -27.15
C THR A 386 -14.52 -4.59 -26.08
N ILE A 387 -15.03 -4.41 -24.87
CA ILE A 387 -14.25 -4.08 -23.66
C ILE A 387 -14.14 -5.35 -22.81
N THR A 388 -12.92 -5.69 -22.41
CA THR A 388 -12.62 -7.02 -21.86
C THR A 388 -12.66 -7.13 -20.34
N ASP A 389 -12.60 -6.00 -19.64
CA ASP A 389 -12.34 -5.91 -18.20
C ASP A 389 -13.08 -4.73 -17.54
N PHE A 390 -14.25 -4.37 -18.07
CA PHE A 390 -15.02 -3.17 -17.74
C PHE A 390 -15.41 -2.96 -16.25
N ALA A 391 -15.14 -3.91 -15.33
CA ALA A 391 -15.55 -3.78 -13.93
C ALA A 391 -14.78 -2.65 -13.24
N GLY A 392 -15.48 -1.62 -12.77
CA GLY A 392 -14.85 -0.43 -12.17
C GLY A 392 -14.47 0.66 -13.18
N ASP A 393 -14.67 0.41 -14.48
CA ASP A 393 -14.36 1.34 -15.56
C ASP A 393 -15.56 2.17 -16.02
N ARG A 394 -15.30 3.16 -16.87
CA ARG A 394 -16.33 4.01 -17.47
C ARG A 394 -16.27 4.10 -18.98
N ILE A 395 -17.45 4.19 -19.59
CA ILE A 395 -17.59 4.53 -21.02
C ILE A 395 -17.96 6.01 -21.12
N VAL A 396 -17.22 6.76 -21.94
CA VAL A 396 -17.45 8.18 -22.19
C VAL A 396 -17.92 8.36 -23.63
N VAL A 397 -19.23 8.53 -23.80
CA VAL A 397 -19.88 8.76 -25.09
C VAL A 397 -19.79 10.23 -25.46
N LEU A 398 -19.01 10.55 -26.49
CA LEU A 398 -18.75 11.91 -26.94
C LEU A 398 -19.84 12.43 -27.88
N GLY A 399 -20.16 13.71 -27.74
CA GLY A 399 -21.03 14.44 -28.67
C GLY A 399 -22.53 14.21 -28.46
N GLN A 400 -22.93 13.49 -27.41
CA GLN A 400 -24.33 13.18 -27.10
C GLN A 400 -24.58 13.25 -25.58
N ASP A 401 -25.74 13.78 -25.21
CA ASP A 401 -26.28 13.76 -23.85
C ASP A 401 -27.36 12.67 -23.78
N LEU A 402 -27.01 11.54 -23.20
CA LEU A 402 -27.87 10.37 -23.01
C LEU A 402 -28.38 10.36 -21.56
N ALA A 403 -29.57 9.80 -21.36
CA ALA A 403 -30.06 9.44 -20.03
C ALA A 403 -30.06 7.91 -19.89
N SER A 404 -30.12 7.39 -18.65
CA SER A 404 -30.08 5.93 -18.41
C SER A 404 -31.14 5.14 -19.18
N GLY A 405 -32.29 5.75 -19.50
CA GLY A 405 -33.33 5.14 -20.35
C GLY A 405 -32.95 4.96 -21.83
N ASN A 406 -31.84 5.54 -22.29
CA ASN A 406 -31.24 5.29 -23.60
C ASN A 406 -30.36 4.03 -23.61
N LEU A 407 -30.07 3.47 -22.42
CA LEU A 407 -29.23 2.29 -22.27
C LEU A 407 -30.09 1.05 -22.04
N SER A 408 -29.74 -0.03 -22.71
CA SER A 408 -30.32 -1.35 -22.45
C SER A 408 -29.24 -2.41 -22.52
N THR A 409 -29.46 -3.56 -21.87
CA THR A 409 -28.48 -4.65 -21.88
C THR A 409 -29.09 -5.93 -22.43
N ARG A 410 -28.24 -6.75 -23.04
CA ARG A 410 -28.55 -8.13 -23.40
C ARG A 410 -27.38 -9.02 -23.02
N SER A 411 -27.61 -9.99 -22.15
CA SER A 411 -26.57 -10.93 -21.74
C SER A 411 -26.77 -12.29 -22.40
N ASP A 412 -25.66 -12.96 -22.71
CA ASP A 412 -25.61 -14.36 -23.14
C ASP A 412 -24.44 -15.09 -22.45
N ALA A 413 -24.19 -16.36 -22.83
CA ALA A 413 -23.16 -17.18 -22.20
C ALA A 413 -21.72 -16.63 -22.38
N GLY A 414 -21.51 -15.68 -23.30
CA GLY A 414 -20.23 -15.02 -23.50
C GLY A 414 -20.04 -13.76 -22.65
N GLY A 415 -21.11 -13.11 -22.17
CA GLY A 415 -21.07 -11.87 -21.38
C GLY A 415 -22.23 -10.92 -21.66
N THR A 416 -22.10 -9.64 -21.29
CA THR A 416 -23.14 -8.61 -21.48
C THR A 416 -22.86 -7.78 -22.75
N THR A 417 -23.92 -7.41 -23.47
CA THR A 417 -23.90 -6.40 -24.54
C THR A 417 -24.65 -5.18 -24.04
N LEU A 418 -23.96 -4.05 -23.91
CA LEU A 418 -24.55 -2.75 -23.67
C LEU A 418 -25.03 -2.17 -25.01
N ARG A 419 -26.28 -1.73 -25.05
CA ARG A 419 -26.93 -1.19 -26.24
C ARG A 419 -27.33 0.25 -25.97
N ILE A 420 -26.99 1.14 -26.89
CA ILE A 420 -27.30 2.57 -26.83
C ILE A 420 -28.34 2.86 -27.90
N ASP A 421 -29.52 3.32 -27.49
CA ASP A 421 -30.61 3.81 -28.34
C ASP A 421 -30.78 5.31 -28.04
N ALA A 422 -30.07 6.14 -28.79
CA ALA A 422 -29.97 7.57 -28.55
C ALA A 422 -31.24 8.32 -28.94
N ASP A 423 -31.90 7.90 -30.03
CA ASP A 423 -33.12 8.54 -30.52
C ASP A 423 -34.44 7.96 -29.94
N ARG A 424 -34.33 6.85 -29.20
CA ARG A 424 -35.43 6.14 -28.52
C ARG A 424 -36.47 5.58 -29.47
N ASP A 425 -36.07 5.17 -30.67
CA ASP A 425 -36.97 4.52 -31.62
C ASP A 425 -37.19 3.02 -31.32
N GLY A 426 -36.44 2.46 -30.36
CA GLY A 426 -36.46 1.06 -29.95
C GLY A 426 -35.40 0.20 -30.64
N THR A 427 -34.59 0.78 -31.53
CA THR A 427 -33.44 0.18 -32.20
C THR A 427 -32.17 0.73 -31.57
N ALA A 428 -31.17 -0.13 -31.34
CA ALA A 428 -29.89 0.38 -30.84
C ALA A 428 -29.10 1.01 -31.98
N ASP A 429 -28.61 2.24 -31.77
CA ASP A 429 -27.69 2.95 -32.64
C ASP A 429 -26.26 2.43 -32.53
N ALA A 430 -25.90 1.91 -31.36
CA ALA A 430 -24.63 1.26 -31.11
C ALA A 430 -24.74 0.11 -30.12
N SER A 431 -23.82 -0.84 -30.24
CA SER A 431 -23.67 -1.95 -29.32
C SER A 431 -22.21 -2.15 -28.93
N ILE A 432 -21.96 -2.22 -27.61
CA ILE A 432 -20.65 -2.48 -27.02
C ILE A 432 -20.72 -3.81 -26.29
N ARG A 433 -19.77 -4.68 -26.57
CA ARG A 433 -19.64 -5.98 -25.92
C ARG A 433 -18.75 -5.85 -24.68
N LEU A 434 -19.25 -6.26 -23.52
CA LEU A 434 -18.50 -6.24 -22.25
C LEU A 434 -18.21 -7.67 -21.81
N GLU A 435 -16.95 -8.11 -21.84
CA GLU A 435 -16.59 -9.44 -21.36
C GLU A 435 -16.78 -9.50 -19.84
N GLY A 436 -17.71 -10.35 -19.40
CA GLY A 436 -18.25 -10.32 -18.04
C GLY A 436 -19.78 -10.32 -18.04
N LEU A 437 -20.37 -10.91 -17.00
CA LEU A 437 -21.83 -10.90 -16.80
C LEU A 437 -22.20 -9.77 -15.85
N PHE A 438 -22.61 -8.65 -16.41
CA PHE A 438 -23.05 -7.48 -15.68
C PHE A 438 -24.56 -7.51 -15.47
N GLY A 439 -25.01 -7.68 -14.22
CA GLY A 439 -26.41 -7.55 -13.78
C GLY A 439 -26.66 -6.19 -13.12
N GLY A 440 -27.90 -5.73 -12.96
CA GLY A 440 -28.17 -4.35 -12.51
C GLY A 440 -28.35 -3.37 -13.68
N SER A 441 -28.37 -2.06 -13.41
CA SER A 441 -28.60 -1.02 -14.43
C SER A 441 -27.33 -0.27 -14.80
N PHE A 442 -27.24 0.18 -16.04
CA PHE A 442 -26.21 1.14 -16.42
C PHE A 442 -26.78 2.56 -16.22
N LYS A 443 -26.01 3.41 -15.52
CA LYS A 443 -26.35 4.82 -15.32
C LYS A 443 -25.69 5.64 -16.42
N ALA A 444 -26.45 6.55 -17.03
CA ALA A 444 -25.91 7.56 -17.95
C ALA A 444 -26.04 8.93 -17.30
N GLU A 445 -24.91 9.62 -17.19
CA GLU A 445 -24.81 10.97 -16.66
C GLU A 445 -24.39 11.93 -17.78
N ALA A 446 -25.33 12.77 -18.22
CA ALA A 446 -25.07 13.78 -19.24
C ALA A 446 -24.30 14.96 -18.65
N LYS A 447 -23.20 15.36 -19.31
CA LYS A 447 -22.31 16.45 -18.88
C LYS A 447 -22.31 17.66 -19.84
N GLY A 448 -23.29 17.74 -20.74
CA GLY A 448 -23.45 18.89 -21.65
C GLY A 448 -22.52 18.79 -22.87
N GLY A 449 -22.72 17.74 -23.67
CA GLY A 449 -21.95 17.45 -24.90
C GLY A 449 -21.18 16.12 -24.86
N TYR A 450 -21.27 15.38 -23.75
CA TYR A 450 -20.82 14.00 -23.62
C TYR A 450 -21.54 13.34 -22.44
N THR A 451 -21.62 12.02 -22.45
CA THR A 451 -22.24 11.21 -21.39
C THR A 451 -21.22 10.28 -20.78
N ILE A 452 -21.20 10.20 -19.45
CA ILE A 452 -20.47 9.15 -18.74
C ILE A 452 -21.45 8.01 -18.44
N VAL A 453 -21.06 6.79 -18.83
CA VAL A 453 -21.80 5.57 -18.57
C VAL A 453 -21.02 4.70 -17.60
N THR A 454 -21.66 4.38 -16.48
CA THR A 454 -21.14 3.49 -15.43
C THR A 454 -22.11 2.34 -15.19
N HIS A 455 -21.62 1.25 -14.62
CA HIS A 455 -22.43 0.09 -14.26
C HIS A 455 -22.72 0.11 -12.76
N ASP A 456 -24.00 0.08 -12.41
CA ASP A 456 -24.46 -0.12 -11.04
C ASP A 456 -24.72 -1.62 -10.85
N ALA A 457 -23.87 -2.25 -10.04
CA ALA A 457 -23.89 -3.68 -9.79
C ALA A 457 -25.11 -4.17 -8.98
N THR A 458 -25.98 -3.27 -8.50
CA THR A 458 -27.06 -3.63 -7.56
C THR A 458 -28.45 -3.70 -8.22
N GLY A 459 -28.68 -4.80 -8.93
CA GLY A 459 -30.05 -5.21 -9.28
C GLY A 459 -30.77 -5.86 -8.09
N GLY A 460 -31.44 -5.09 -7.23
CA GLY A 460 -32.35 -5.64 -6.20
C GLY A 460 -32.77 -4.64 -5.13
N GLY A 461 -33.98 -4.09 -5.24
CA GLY A 461 -34.43 -2.96 -4.41
C GLY A 461 -34.57 -3.22 -2.91
N GLY A 462 -34.29 -2.16 -2.13
CA GLY A 462 -34.63 -2.09 -0.72
C GLY A 462 -34.00 -0.92 0.04
N GLY A 463 -34.56 0.28 -0.11
CA GLY A 463 -34.37 1.41 0.83
C GLY A 463 -33.33 2.43 0.42
N GLY A 464 -33.75 3.67 0.16
CA GLY A 464 -32.84 4.77 -0.16
C GLY A 464 -31.98 5.17 1.04
N GLY A 465 -30.70 5.33 0.77
CA GLY A 465 -29.77 6.24 1.44
C GLY A 465 -28.87 6.79 0.32
N ASP A 466 -28.74 8.11 0.23
CA ASP A 466 -27.84 8.74 -0.74
C ASP A 466 -26.40 8.30 -0.44
N THR A 467 -25.61 8.06 -1.48
CA THR A 467 -24.15 7.84 -1.36
C THR A 467 -23.56 9.04 -0.62
N PRO A 468 -22.94 8.88 0.57
CA PRO A 468 -22.43 10.01 1.35
C PRO A 468 -21.27 10.71 0.64
N ASP A 469 -21.27 12.05 0.67
CA ASP A 469 -20.24 12.93 0.12
C ASP A 469 -19.16 13.20 1.18
N LEU A 470 -17.91 12.86 0.88
CA LEU A 470 -16.73 13.09 1.72
C LEU A 470 -15.89 14.25 1.17
N MET A 471 -15.94 15.41 1.82
CA MET A 471 -15.18 16.59 1.42
C MET A 471 -13.75 16.61 1.96
N ILE A 472 -12.77 16.79 1.08
CA ILE A 472 -11.37 17.03 1.46
C ILE A 472 -11.09 18.53 1.40
N ILE A 473 -10.77 19.13 2.54
CA ILE A 473 -10.32 20.53 2.64
C ILE A 473 -8.89 20.60 3.15
N GLY A 474 -7.99 21.01 2.25
CA GLY A 474 -6.60 21.24 2.60
C GLY A 474 -5.84 22.14 1.64
N ASP A 475 -4.52 22.08 1.73
CA ASP A 475 -3.61 22.90 0.92
C ASP A 475 -2.92 22.10 -0.20
N SER A 476 -1.71 22.52 -0.60
CA SER A 476 -0.97 21.86 -1.68
C SER A 476 -0.75 20.37 -1.43
N PHE A 477 -0.62 19.90 -0.18
CA PHE A 477 -0.42 18.47 0.12
C PHE A 477 -1.60 17.59 -0.31
N THR A 478 -2.82 18.13 -0.31
CA THR A 478 -4.03 17.43 -0.79
C THR A 478 -4.37 17.75 -2.25
N ILE A 479 -3.51 18.50 -2.97
CA ILE A 479 -3.75 18.96 -4.36
C ILE A 479 -2.63 18.63 -5.33
N THR A 480 -1.37 18.93 -5.01
CA THR A 480 -0.20 18.62 -5.86
C THR A 480 -0.07 17.12 -6.02
N SER A 481 -0.55 16.39 -5.02
CA SER A 481 -0.86 14.97 -5.10
C SER A 481 -1.71 14.59 -6.32
N ARG A 482 -2.69 15.41 -6.78
CA ARG A 482 -3.73 15.15 -7.82
C ARG A 482 -4.40 13.77 -7.81
N GLN A 483 -4.01 12.94 -6.86
CA GLN A 483 -4.29 11.55 -6.65
C GLN A 483 -4.62 11.32 -5.18
N PHE A 484 -4.40 12.26 -4.24
CA PHE A 484 -4.80 12.01 -2.85
C PHE A 484 -6.33 11.80 -2.75
N PRO A 485 -7.20 12.72 -3.25
CA PRO A 485 -8.63 12.44 -3.32
C PRO A 485 -8.96 11.16 -4.11
N GLN A 486 -8.29 10.92 -5.23
CA GLN A 486 -8.58 9.77 -6.12
C GLN A 486 -8.11 8.43 -5.56
N LYS A 487 -7.04 8.43 -4.77
CA LYS A 487 -6.50 7.24 -4.11
C LYS A 487 -7.26 6.95 -2.83
N LEU A 488 -7.70 7.98 -2.13
CA LEU A 488 -8.62 7.80 -1.01
C LEU A 488 -9.94 7.21 -1.52
N ASP A 489 -10.50 7.77 -2.60
CA ASP A 489 -11.68 7.25 -3.29
C ASP A 489 -11.49 5.78 -3.70
N ALA A 490 -10.39 5.45 -4.40
CA ALA A 490 -10.09 4.07 -4.79
C ALA A 490 -9.85 3.12 -3.60
N ALA A 491 -9.31 3.63 -2.49
CA ALA A 491 -9.11 2.82 -1.28
C ALA A 491 -10.45 2.54 -0.58
N LEU A 492 -11.31 3.54 -0.46
CA LEU A 492 -12.66 3.40 0.09
C LEU A 492 -13.53 2.46 -0.76
N ASP A 493 -13.49 2.58 -2.08
CA ASP A 493 -14.20 1.67 -3.00
C ASP A 493 -13.68 0.22 -2.87
N ARG A 494 -12.35 0.03 -2.80
CA ARG A 494 -11.73 -1.28 -2.53
C ARG A 494 -12.22 -1.88 -1.22
N ASP A 495 -12.39 -1.05 -0.20
CA ASP A 495 -12.75 -1.47 1.15
C ASP A 495 -14.29 -1.53 1.36
N GLY A 496 -15.06 -1.27 0.29
CA GLY A 496 -16.50 -1.50 0.21
C GLY A 496 -17.36 -0.31 0.65
N TYR A 497 -16.77 0.88 0.75
CA TYR A 497 -17.45 2.13 1.04
C TYR A 497 -17.92 2.79 -0.26
N ASP A 498 -19.24 2.96 -0.41
CA ASP A 498 -19.85 3.76 -1.49
C ASP A 498 -19.89 5.22 -1.00
N VAL A 499 -18.95 6.06 -1.44
CA VAL A 499 -18.73 7.45 -0.99
C VAL A 499 -18.32 8.29 -2.20
N ASP A 500 -18.82 9.53 -2.33
CA ASP A 500 -18.32 10.47 -3.36
C ASP A 500 -17.28 11.44 -2.74
N VAL A 501 -16.03 11.38 -3.21
CA VAL A 501 -14.95 12.17 -2.64
C VAL A 501 -14.84 13.56 -3.30
N ILE A 502 -15.23 14.61 -2.56
CA ILE A 502 -15.21 16.00 -3.03
C ILE A 502 -13.86 16.66 -2.75
N ALA A 503 -13.09 16.96 -3.80
CA ALA A 503 -11.84 17.71 -3.69
C ALA A 503 -12.07 19.23 -3.56
N PHE A 504 -12.07 19.75 -2.32
CA PHE A 504 -12.25 21.18 -2.02
C PHE A 504 -10.95 21.93 -1.67
N SER A 505 -9.80 21.26 -1.72
CA SER A 505 -8.50 21.85 -1.38
C SER A 505 -8.01 22.93 -2.34
N LYS A 506 -7.26 23.93 -1.84
CA LYS A 506 -6.58 24.94 -2.68
C LYS A 506 -5.12 25.20 -2.26
N SER A 507 -4.22 25.21 -3.25
CA SER A 507 -2.77 25.25 -3.02
C SER A 507 -2.37 26.60 -2.42
N GLY A 508 -1.62 26.55 -1.32
CA GLY A 508 -1.20 27.74 -0.58
C GLY A 508 -2.25 28.33 0.36
N ASP A 509 -3.42 27.70 0.52
CA ASP A 509 -4.41 28.15 1.50
C ASP A 509 -3.82 28.05 2.93
N THR A 510 -3.92 29.17 3.65
CA THR A 510 -3.88 29.17 5.12
C THR A 510 -5.24 28.77 5.68
N ALA A 511 -5.30 28.35 6.94
CA ALA A 511 -6.56 27.97 7.61
C ALA A 511 -7.64 29.07 7.48
N GLY A 512 -7.29 30.33 7.74
CA GLY A 512 -8.25 31.44 7.59
C GLY A 512 -8.73 31.69 6.15
N GLN A 513 -7.92 31.39 5.13
CA GLN A 513 -8.32 31.52 3.73
C GLN A 513 -9.26 30.38 3.30
N ALA A 514 -8.96 29.15 3.72
CA ALA A 514 -9.83 28.00 3.50
C ALA A 514 -11.19 28.21 4.19
N ARG A 515 -11.18 28.70 5.43
CA ARG A 515 -12.39 29.08 6.19
C ARG A 515 -13.27 30.06 5.40
N ALA A 516 -12.70 31.17 4.91
CA ALA A 516 -13.48 32.17 4.17
C ALA A 516 -14.11 31.60 2.87
N ARG A 517 -13.46 30.62 2.25
CA ARG A 517 -13.97 29.94 1.06
C ARG A 517 -15.08 28.95 1.40
N LEU A 518 -14.94 28.24 2.52
CA LEU A 518 -15.96 27.35 3.07
C LEU A 518 -17.20 28.12 3.55
N GLU A 519 -17.03 29.31 4.14
CA GLU A 519 -18.15 30.22 4.45
C GLU A 519 -18.95 30.58 3.19
N GLY A 520 -18.26 30.80 2.05
CA GLY A 520 -18.91 31.03 0.76
C GLY A 520 -19.63 29.79 0.21
N TYR A 521 -19.06 28.59 0.41
CA TYR A 521 -19.67 27.32 0.01
C TYR A 521 -21.00 27.09 0.73
N PHE A 522 -21.02 27.20 2.06
CA PHE A 522 -22.23 27.01 2.87
C PHE A 522 -23.26 28.14 2.73
N ALA A 523 -22.85 29.31 2.24
CA ALA A 523 -23.77 30.42 1.97
C ALA A 523 -24.55 30.26 0.65
N ASP A 524 -24.10 29.39 -0.25
CA ASP A 524 -24.76 29.12 -1.52
C ASP A 524 -25.68 27.90 -1.40
N ALA A 525 -26.99 28.15 -1.46
CA ALA A 525 -28.01 27.14 -1.25
C ALA A 525 -28.13 26.12 -2.40
N ASP A 526 -27.45 26.36 -3.52
CA ASP A 526 -27.42 25.46 -4.66
C ASP A 526 -26.28 24.41 -4.56
N ASN A 527 -25.39 24.52 -3.57
CA ASN A 527 -24.34 23.52 -3.33
C ASN A 527 -24.89 22.30 -2.56
N GLU A 528 -24.46 21.11 -2.97
CA GLU A 528 -24.68 19.86 -2.22
C GLU A 528 -23.88 19.88 -0.92
N MET A 529 -24.46 19.40 0.18
CA MET A 529 -23.82 19.46 1.50
C MET A 529 -23.08 18.14 1.74
N PRO A 530 -21.77 18.17 2.06
CA PRO A 530 -21.08 16.93 2.39
C PRO A 530 -21.57 16.37 3.72
N GLU A 531 -21.64 15.05 3.85
CA GLU A 531 -21.95 14.37 5.11
C GLU A 531 -20.72 14.23 6.01
N ALA A 532 -19.52 14.19 5.43
CA ALA A 532 -18.26 14.17 6.16
C ALA A 532 -17.17 15.06 5.54
N ALA A 533 -16.19 15.45 6.34
CA ALA A 533 -15.05 16.24 5.88
C ALA A 533 -13.70 15.85 6.52
N ILE A 534 -12.65 15.84 5.72
CA ILE A 534 -11.25 15.73 6.16
C ILE A 534 -10.60 17.12 6.11
N VAL A 535 -10.11 17.60 7.24
CA VAL A 535 -9.47 18.92 7.37
C VAL A 535 -7.96 18.76 7.55
N MET A 536 -7.18 19.21 6.57
CA MET A 536 -5.72 19.24 6.63
C MET A 536 -5.18 20.61 6.21
N LEU A 537 -4.94 21.48 7.19
CA LEU A 537 -4.50 22.86 6.99
C LEU A 537 -3.54 23.28 8.11
N GLY A 538 -2.78 24.36 7.89
CA GLY A 538 -1.92 24.97 8.91
C GLY A 538 -0.43 25.02 8.53
N ILE A 539 0.01 24.24 7.55
CA ILE A 539 1.40 24.29 7.06
C ILE A 539 1.70 25.68 6.49
N ASN A 540 0.80 26.23 5.67
CA ASN A 540 0.97 27.58 5.13
C ASN A 540 0.89 28.68 6.20
N ASP A 541 0.12 28.49 7.26
CA ASP A 541 0.09 29.41 8.41
C ASP A 541 1.46 29.44 9.11
N ALA A 542 2.08 28.27 9.27
CA ALA A 542 3.42 28.13 9.81
C ALA A 542 4.49 28.76 8.89
N LEU A 543 4.43 28.49 7.58
CA LEU A 543 5.33 29.08 6.58
C LEU A 543 5.18 30.61 6.48
N GLN A 544 3.99 31.14 6.71
CA GLN A 544 3.70 32.59 6.74
C GLN A 544 3.89 33.22 8.12
N GLN A 545 4.40 32.46 9.10
CA GLN A 545 4.68 32.92 10.47
C GLN A 545 3.46 33.51 11.21
N LYS A 546 2.27 32.97 10.98
CA LYS A 546 1.09 33.28 11.80
C LYS A 546 1.25 32.71 13.21
N SER A 547 0.53 33.29 14.18
CA SER A 547 0.56 32.78 15.54
C SER A 547 -0.24 31.48 15.69
N PHE A 548 0.19 30.59 16.59
CA PHE A 548 -0.55 29.37 16.93
C PHE A 548 -1.98 29.63 17.38
N ALA A 549 -2.22 30.75 18.06
CA ALA A 549 -3.56 31.14 18.49
C ALA A 549 -4.45 31.51 17.30
N GLU A 550 -3.91 32.22 16.30
CA GLU A 550 -4.64 32.55 15.07
C GLU A 550 -4.92 31.29 14.26
N THR A 551 -3.92 30.42 14.03
CA THR A 551 -4.10 29.15 13.32
C THR A 551 -5.14 28.26 14.00
N LYS A 552 -5.08 28.13 15.33
CA LYS A 552 -6.08 27.37 16.09
C LYS A 552 -7.48 27.96 15.96
N ALA A 553 -7.62 29.28 16.03
CA ALA A 553 -8.91 29.95 15.89
C ALA A 553 -9.50 29.82 14.49
N ASP A 554 -8.66 29.84 13.45
CA ASP A 554 -9.07 29.62 12.07
C ASP A 554 -9.53 28.17 11.85
N LEU A 555 -8.76 27.18 12.32
CA LEU A 555 -9.13 25.76 12.26
C LEU A 555 -10.41 25.46 13.05
N ALA A 556 -10.55 26.02 14.26
CA ALA A 556 -11.77 25.90 15.05
C ALA A 556 -12.98 26.46 14.29
N GLY A 557 -12.81 27.61 13.62
CA GLY A 557 -13.89 28.18 12.80
C GLY A 557 -14.28 27.32 11.59
N ILE A 558 -13.36 26.53 11.04
CA ILE A 558 -13.69 25.54 9.99
C ILE A 558 -14.52 24.41 10.57
N VAL A 559 -14.09 23.85 11.70
CA VAL A 559 -14.83 22.79 12.40
C VAL A 559 -16.22 23.29 12.81
N ASP A 560 -16.32 24.50 13.37
CA ASP A 560 -17.59 25.14 13.71
C ASP A 560 -18.53 25.24 12.50
N LEU A 561 -18.02 25.58 11.32
CA LEU A 561 -18.82 25.67 10.09
C LEU A 561 -19.34 24.32 9.64
N PHE A 562 -18.51 23.27 9.68
CA PHE A 562 -18.94 21.92 9.34
C PHE A 562 -19.99 21.40 10.34
N GLN A 563 -19.71 21.49 11.65
CA GLN A 563 -20.63 21.04 12.69
C GLN A 563 -21.94 21.85 12.71
N ALA A 564 -21.91 23.15 12.39
CA ALA A 564 -23.12 23.96 12.28
C ALA A 564 -24.01 23.57 11.09
N ASN A 565 -23.47 22.84 10.12
CA ASN A 565 -24.19 22.30 8.96
C ASN A 565 -24.32 20.77 9.03
N ASP A 566 -24.22 20.17 10.23
CA ASP A 566 -24.36 18.74 10.49
C ASP A 566 -23.39 17.84 9.68
N VAL A 567 -22.17 18.33 9.42
CA VAL A 567 -21.09 17.58 8.75
C VAL A 567 -20.12 17.00 9.77
N ASP A 568 -19.88 15.69 9.71
CA ASP A 568 -18.90 15.02 10.58
C ASP A 568 -17.47 15.32 10.12
N VAL A 569 -16.56 15.59 11.07
CA VAL A 569 -15.22 16.11 10.74
C VAL A 569 -14.12 15.19 11.25
N LEU A 570 -13.19 14.80 10.37
CA LEU A 570 -11.89 14.26 10.73
C LEU A 570 -10.83 15.34 10.59
N LEU A 571 -10.12 15.61 11.69
CA LEU A 571 -8.96 16.50 11.66
C LEU A 571 -7.70 15.67 11.32
N ALA A 572 -6.96 16.04 10.29
CA ALA A 572 -5.72 15.37 9.90
C ALA A 572 -4.52 16.28 10.18
N ARG A 573 -3.63 15.85 11.07
CA ARG A 573 -2.47 16.64 11.49
C ARG A 573 -1.26 16.33 10.60
N PRO A 574 -0.68 17.33 9.93
CA PRO A 574 0.61 17.15 9.27
C PRO A 574 1.75 17.08 10.31
N ASP A 575 2.68 16.16 10.08
CA ASP A 575 3.81 15.89 10.96
C ASP A 575 4.85 16.99 10.97
N SER A 576 5.66 16.95 12.02
CA SER A 576 6.57 18.01 12.42
C SER A 576 7.84 18.11 11.58
N PHE A 577 8.01 17.30 10.53
CA PHE A 577 9.27 17.16 9.81
C PHE A 577 9.69 18.45 9.07
N PHE A 578 8.77 19.32 8.68
CA PHE A 578 9.14 20.49 7.88
C PHE A 578 10.10 21.39 8.64
N PRO A 579 11.34 21.61 8.14
CA PRO A 579 12.21 22.63 8.70
C PRO A 579 11.57 23.96 8.36
N LEU A 580 10.74 24.45 9.26
CA LEU A 580 10.28 25.83 9.28
C LEU A 580 11.56 26.64 9.51
N ARG A 581 12.18 27.06 8.40
CA ARG A 581 13.49 27.71 8.41
C ARG A 581 13.32 29.08 9.06
N SER A 582 13.52 29.17 10.37
CA SER A 582 13.71 30.47 11.01
C SER A 582 15.03 31.08 10.53
N ASN A 583 14.91 32.26 9.94
CA ASN A 583 16.00 33.22 9.85
C ASN A 583 15.73 34.45 10.73
N SER A 584 15.09 34.33 11.89
CA SER A 584 15.07 35.45 12.84
C SER A 584 14.84 35.02 14.28
N SER A 585 15.66 35.59 15.16
CA SER A 585 15.63 35.46 16.62
C SER A 585 14.41 36.11 17.30
N ASP A 586 13.30 36.23 16.59
CA ASP A 586 11.99 36.65 17.09
C ASP A 586 10.96 36.19 16.06
N LYS A 587 9.92 35.48 16.54
CA LYS A 587 8.73 34.96 15.82
C LYS A 587 8.88 33.62 15.10
N GLY A 588 8.39 32.60 15.80
CA GLY A 588 7.63 31.47 15.26
C GLY A 588 8.41 30.48 14.40
N PHE A 589 8.63 29.30 14.98
CA PHE A 589 9.08 28.08 14.34
C PHE A 589 10.58 28.01 14.08
N ALA A 590 11.33 27.62 15.11
CA ALA A 590 12.75 27.31 14.97
C ALA A 590 13.24 26.11 15.81
N ASP A 591 12.45 25.60 16.77
CA ASP A 591 12.90 24.55 17.68
C ASP A 591 11.87 23.42 17.88
N ALA A 592 12.30 22.35 18.54
CA ALA A 592 11.45 21.21 18.86
C ALA A 592 10.26 21.58 19.78
N ASP A 593 10.31 22.72 20.48
CA ASP A 593 9.20 23.23 21.29
C ASP A 593 8.10 23.85 20.42
N ASP A 594 8.46 24.51 19.32
CA ASP A 594 7.53 25.04 18.31
C ASP A 594 6.84 23.92 17.52
N GLN A 595 7.57 22.86 17.14
CA GLN A 595 6.97 21.67 16.53
C GLN A 595 5.93 21.02 17.45
N ARG A 596 6.31 20.81 18.73
CA ARG A 596 5.36 20.34 19.76
C ARG A 596 4.20 21.32 19.96
N ALA A 597 4.41 22.63 19.82
CA ALA A 597 3.35 23.63 19.98
C ALA A 597 2.37 23.63 18.81
N PHE A 598 2.85 23.44 17.59
CA PHE A 598 2.02 23.24 16.41
C PHE A 598 1.18 21.98 16.53
N ALA A 599 1.80 20.84 16.88
CA ALA A 599 1.08 19.58 17.04
C ALA A 599 -0.02 19.65 18.12
N ARG A 600 0.24 20.36 19.22
CA ARG A 600 -0.74 20.61 20.30
C ARG A 600 -1.97 21.40 19.85
N ILE A 601 -1.93 22.15 18.75
CA ILE A 601 -3.12 22.85 18.23
C ILE A 601 -4.19 21.82 17.88
N PHE A 602 -3.81 20.80 17.12
CA PHE A 602 -4.68 19.75 16.61
C PHE A 602 -5.17 18.86 17.77
N ASP A 603 -4.27 18.44 18.67
CA ASP A 603 -4.65 17.65 19.85
C ASP A 603 -5.70 18.36 20.71
N GLN A 604 -5.48 19.66 20.96
CA GLN A 604 -6.41 20.45 21.78
C GLN A 604 -7.72 20.74 21.07
N LEU A 605 -7.70 20.93 19.75
CA LEU A 605 -8.90 21.20 18.97
C LEU A 605 -9.76 19.94 18.85
N ALA A 606 -9.17 18.81 18.49
CA ALA A 606 -9.87 17.53 18.44
C ALA A 606 -10.51 17.18 19.79
N ALA A 607 -9.79 17.40 20.90
CA ALA A 607 -10.32 17.19 22.24
C ALA A 607 -11.41 18.21 22.64
N SER A 608 -11.33 19.47 22.22
CA SER A 608 -12.35 20.49 22.56
C SER A 608 -13.63 20.30 21.77
N GLU A 609 -13.52 20.04 20.46
CA GLU A 609 -14.66 19.86 19.55
C GLU A 609 -15.18 18.43 19.51
N LYS A 610 -14.48 17.49 20.19
CA LYS A 610 -14.81 16.06 20.26
C LYS A 610 -14.90 15.40 18.88
N ILE A 611 -13.96 15.75 18.01
CA ILE A 611 -13.85 15.19 16.66
C ILE A 611 -12.67 14.21 16.60
N PRO A 612 -12.73 13.19 15.72
CA PRO A 612 -11.60 12.31 15.47
C PRO A 612 -10.38 13.06 14.91
N LEU A 613 -9.20 12.50 15.16
CA LEU A 613 -7.90 13.08 14.80
C LEU A 613 -7.02 11.98 14.23
N GLU A 614 -6.54 12.18 13.00
CA GLU A 614 -5.40 11.46 12.45
C GLU A 614 -4.10 12.20 12.85
N PRO A 615 -3.30 11.68 13.80
CA PRO A 615 -2.19 12.41 14.40
C PRO A 615 -0.91 12.45 13.54
N ALA A 616 -0.82 11.65 12.48
CA ALA A 616 0.41 11.35 11.75
C ALA A 616 0.18 11.33 10.22
N PHE A 617 -0.60 12.30 9.71
CA PHE A 617 -1.09 12.29 8.34
C PHE A 617 0.02 12.28 7.26
N THR A 618 1.20 12.82 7.56
CA THR A 618 2.32 12.91 6.61
C THR A 618 3.51 12.07 7.05
N ASP A 619 3.32 11.14 7.99
CA ASP A 619 4.38 10.30 8.51
C ASP A 619 4.98 9.48 7.37
N GLY A 620 6.31 9.31 7.42
CA GLY A 620 7.05 8.61 6.36
C GLY A 620 7.30 9.38 5.06
N LEU A 621 6.85 10.64 4.91
CA LEU A 621 7.08 11.39 3.66
C LEU A 621 8.46 12.04 3.52
N ALA A 622 9.06 12.45 4.63
CA ALA A 622 10.19 13.36 4.59
C ALA A 622 11.21 13.17 5.70
N GLU A 623 11.03 12.23 6.63
CA GLU A 623 12.01 11.88 7.68
C GLU A 623 13.46 11.76 7.15
N PRO A 624 14.50 12.04 7.97
CA PRO A 624 15.90 12.07 7.52
C PRO A 624 16.38 10.78 6.82
N ASP A 625 15.67 9.68 7.06
CA ASP A 625 15.94 8.34 6.55
C ASP A 625 14.87 7.85 5.53
N THR A 626 13.94 8.70 5.10
CA THR A 626 12.94 8.36 4.06
C THR A 626 13.46 8.57 2.65
N ASP A 627 12.91 7.80 1.70
CA ASP A 627 13.25 7.88 0.28
C ASP A 627 12.95 9.30 -0.26
N PRO A 628 13.96 10.09 -0.67
CA PRO A 628 13.73 11.42 -1.26
C PRO A 628 12.88 11.35 -2.55
N ALA A 629 12.59 10.16 -3.08
CA ALA A 629 11.67 9.92 -4.17
C ALA A 629 10.20 9.74 -3.75
N LEU A 630 9.80 10.04 -2.51
CA LEU A 630 8.38 10.21 -2.12
C LEU A 630 7.89 11.66 -2.28
N LEU A 631 8.83 12.60 -2.40
CA LEU A 631 8.56 14.01 -2.66
C LEU A 631 8.75 14.33 -4.15
N GLU A 632 8.12 15.40 -4.62
CA GLU A 632 8.37 16.00 -5.93
C GLU A 632 9.80 16.54 -5.99
N GLY A 633 10.25 16.98 -7.17
CA GLY A 633 11.61 17.51 -7.37
C GLY A 633 11.94 18.76 -6.55
N ASP A 634 10.96 19.35 -5.85
CA ASP A 634 11.15 20.43 -4.89
C ASP A 634 11.54 19.95 -3.47
N GLY A 635 11.48 18.65 -3.21
CA GLY A 635 11.80 18.04 -1.92
C GLY A 635 10.84 18.48 -0.80
N PHE A 636 9.61 18.88 -1.15
CA PHE A 636 8.63 19.40 -0.20
C PHE A 636 7.23 18.83 -0.42
N HIS A 637 6.73 18.81 -1.67
CA HIS A 637 5.41 18.29 -1.95
C HIS A 637 5.43 16.77 -2.15
N PRO A 638 4.40 16.02 -1.70
CA PRO A 638 4.30 14.59 -1.98
C PRO A 638 4.07 14.36 -3.46
N ASN A 639 4.76 13.38 -4.03
CA ASN A 639 4.47 12.88 -5.37
C ASN A 639 3.39 11.77 -5.30
N PRO A 640 3.00 11.13 -6.41
CA PRO A 640 2.06 10.00 -6.42
C PRO A 640 2.29 8.91 -5.35
N ARG A 641 3.55 8.56 -5.08
CA ARG A 641 3.91 7.53 -4.10
C ARG A 641 3.77 8.05 -2.67
N GLY A 642 4.24 9.28 -2.41
CA GLY A 642 3.99 9.94 -1.13
C GLY A 642 2.49 10.10 -0.83
N SER A 643 1.69 10.39 -1.85
CA SER A 643 0.24 10.51 -1.70
C SER A 643 -0.44 9.20 -1.26
N ALA A 644 0.12 8.04 -1.65
CA ALA A 644 -0.39 6.75 -1.21
C ALA A 644 -0.12 6.51 0.28
N VAL A 645 1.07 6.88 0.76
CA VAL A 645 1.41 6.84 2.19
C VAL A 645 0.43 7.70 3.01
N MET A 646 0.13 8.90 2.53
CA MET A 646 -0.85 9.77 3.20
C MET A 646 -2.27 9.16 3.24
N VAL A 647 -2.66 8.42 2.20
CA VAL A 647 -3.95 7.72 2.17
C VAL A 647 -3.97 6.58 3.18
N GLU A 648 -2.91 5.77 3.22
CA GLU A 648 -2.75 4.69 4.22
C GLU A 648 -2.83 5.22 5.65
N ASN A 649 -2.21 6.37 5.93
CA ASN A 649 -2.23 7.00 7.25
C ASN A 649 -3.65 7.40 7.66
N VAL A 650 -4.44 7.98 6.76
CA VAL A 650 -5.76 8.55 7.10
C VAL A 650 -6.91 7.56 7.01
N LEU A 651 -6.78 6.52 6.19
CA LEU A 651 -7.86 5.61 5.81
C LEU A 651 -8.60 5.00 7.01
N PRO A 652 -7.93 4.48 8.07
CA PRO A 652 -8.65 3.88 9.20
C PRO A 652 -9.59 4.85 9.93
N GLU A 653 -9.17 6.12 10.07
CA GLU A 653 -10.00 7.15 10.71
C GLU A 653 -11.12 7.64 9.79
N VAL A 654 -10.92 7.59 8.47
CA VAL A 654 -11.97 7.90 7.48
C VAL A 654 -13.04 6.80 7.47
N GLU A 655 -12.64 5.53 7.45
CA GLU A 655 -13.56 4.39 7.54
C GLU A 655 -14.41 4.45 8.83
N SER A 656 -13.76 4.72 9.96
CA SER A 656 -14.42 4.92 11.26
C SER A 656 -15.41 6.09 11.25
N LEU A 657 -15.08 7.19 10.58
CA LEU A 657 -15.97 8.34 10.39
C LEU A 657 -17.21 7.95 9.58
N LEU A 658 -17.02 7.25 8.46
CA LEU A 658 -18.09 6.84 7.54
C LEU A 658 -19.01 5.76 8.14
N ASP A 659 -18.46 4.83 8.92
CA ASP A 659 -19.24 3.87 9.70
C ASP A 659 -20.18 4.57 10.69
N GLY A 660 -19.75 5.72 11.23
CA GLY A 660 -20.56 6.58 12.10
C GLY A 660 -21.79 7.18 11.39
N LEU A 661 -21.66 7.53 10.11
CA LEU A 661 -22.75 8.10 9.30
C LEU A 661 -23.86 7.08 9.00
N SER A 662 -23.48 5.81 8.86
CA SER A 662 -24.38 4.70 8.51
C SER A 662 -25.32 4.29 9.65
N ALA A 663 -25.17 4.86 10.85
CA ALA A 663 -26.07 4.63 11.97
C ALA A 663 -27.35 5.47 11.82
N PRO A 664 -28.55 4.88 11.73
CA PRO A 664 -29.79 5.66 11.66
C PRO A 664 -29.92 6.55 12.91
N SER A 665 -30.06 7.84 12.67
CA SER A 665 -30.30 8.89 13.67
C SER A 665 -31.61 8.59 14.42
N GLY A 666 -31.51 7.76 15.45
CA GLY A 666 -32.69 7.22 16.13
C GLY A 666 -32.46 6.20 17.24
N MET A 667 -31.24 5.70 17.46
CA MET A 667 -30.91 4.95 18.69
C MET A 667 -29.96 5.74 19.57
N SER A 668 -30.56 6.48 20.51
CA SER A 668 -29.93 6.70 21.81
C SER A 668 -29.38 5.35 22.30
N VAL A 669 -28.08 5.32 22.59
CA VAL A 669 -27.41 4.21 23.27
C VAL A 669 -28.03 4.10 24.66
N ALA A 670 -29.14 3.38 24.75
CA ALA A 670 -29.72 2.93 25.99
C ALA A 670 -28.98 1.66 26.39
N THR A 671 -28.18 1.81 27.43
CA THR A 671 -27.58 0.78 28.29
C THR A 671 -28.34 -0.56 28.26
N ALA A 672 -27.78 -1.57 27.60
CA ALA A 672 -28.21 -2.96 27.76
C ALA A 672 -27.30 -3.66 28.79
N LEU A 673 -27.64 -3.48 30.06
CA LEU A 673 -27.32 -4.45 31.10
C LEU A 673 -28.11 -5.72 30.78
N VAL A 674 -27.43 -6.81 30.42
CA VAL A 674 -28.05 -8.14 30.40
C VAL A 674 -27.96 -8.72 31.81
N ASP A 675 -29.04 -8.52 32.55
CA ASP A 675 -29.46 -9.39 33.64
C ASP A 675 -30.12 -10.60 33.01
N ASP A 676 -29.55 -11.78 33.18
CA ASP A 676 -30.26 -13.05 33.00
C ASP A 676 -29.78 -14.03 34.07
N GLY A 677 -30.19 -13.76 35.31
CA GLY A 677 -30.54 -14.83 36.23
C GLY A 677 -32.00 -15.20 36.02
N ILE A 678 -32.32 -16.50 36.02
CA ILE A 678 -33.44 -17.10 36.77
C ILE A 678 -33.42 -18.64 36.57
N PHE A 679 -33.34 -19.33 37.72
CA PHE A 679 -33.87 -20.65 38.12
C PHE A 679 -33.83 -21.87 37.18
#